data_AF-A0A916ZDN6-F1
#
_entry.id   AF-A0A916ZDN6-F1
#
_cell.length_a   1.000
_cell.length_b   1.000
_cell.length_c   1.000
_cell.angle_alpha   90.00
_cell.angle_beta   90.00
_cell.angle_gamma   90.00
#
_symmetry.space_group_name_H-M   'P 1'
#
loop_
_entity.id
_entity.type
_entity.pdbx_description
1 polymer ?
#
loop_
_entity_poly.entity_id
_entity_poly.type
_entity_poly.pdbx_seq_one_letter_code
_entity_poly.pdbx_strand_id
1 'polypeptide(L)'
;MSNASASALPLINIDGNLSDWKEANRIDRGDVTGYSVYGRAQGDSFVFAIHAPLAIGANTTAWLNTDRDATTGYKIFGFAGGAEYNVNFLADGTVNLYKGGVGETLVKSGLTAAFSADHMTVEFKVDKADIGHPQAIDTLYDVNDSVFLPGSYSATPYTVFDAPTLPTDQPTRVAILYSESTANNYFDKTAYSQLFMAAQNQAMQAGVPFDVISEKDLTDVAKLAQYKAIVFPSFRNVEASLVTKIANTLEQVTKQYGVSLISGGEFMTNDEKGAALPGDSYARMKLLFDATRVGGGTGKSIDFIANDANHDVLKNFADGELVRHYANVGWNAFASLSGSGKVVATQIVDGVTYNAVQTGGPDGHNILFSTPAKMSDSNVLWQAIDHSVHGSGISVGLHMTRERSIVASRTDMDQSQFKDEVKPEDGSAGIYDRLLPILDAWKAKYGFVGSYYVNVGNDAANGMATDWSVSYKYFAHLLAAGNEIGTHSYTHPENTNLLTTEQIAFEFGQSKAEIEKQMSAYLGRPFTIDGAAVPGAPEKLPTSTEILKYVSYLTGGYSGVGAGYPNAMGFLTPAQADKPYIAPNTSFDFTLVEFQKHTPAEAAAIWDQEWQALTAKGQTPIVVWPWHDYGPTTWSLDQGVASPYTKEMFETWIARAAASGAEFVTVADLAHRIQAFSKANVTSTVSGDVITATVSGSGIGTFTLDVGGQGAKVVKNVGNWYAFDDNSVFLPSAGGSYTITLGAKADDVTHITALPMRAELLSVSGDGSNLSFSAQGEGKVVVDLRAEGTDWVSVTGATVASKQGELATLDLGAIGRHDVKISYSANVAPVIDSNGGGARVALKILENQTAVTTLHASDANAGAGDSFVYKILGGADAALFSIDAKTGAVAFRAAPDYETPLDAGKDNVYDVIVGAVDSRGAQGSQALAITVGDVKGITLTGKGTNDVLTGTNEQDTITGLGGKDVLNGLAGDDILNGGTGADTMTGGAGRDTFVFTSTLDSGITASTRDVITDFVHGVDRIDVSAIDANIYTKGDQAFTFLATAGQAITGPAQLNYHYETVKGVEYTVIAGNTGLVTLPEFQIALQGHHVLTASDFVL
;
A
#
# COMPACT_ATOMS: atom_id res chain seq x y z
N MET A 1 -23.96 0.07 19.10
CA MET A 1 -24.58 1.14 19.91
C MET A 1 -24.57 2.39 19.06
N SER A 2 -25.67 3.15 19.05
CA SER A 2 -25.91 4.25 18.10
C SER A 2 -25.04 5.46 18.41
N ASN A 3 -24.10 5.80 17.50
CA ASN A 3 -23.47 7.12 17.52
C ASN A 3 -24.52 8.14 17.07
N ALA A 4 -24.83 9.06 17.97
CA ALA A 4 -25.73 10.16 17.75
C ALA A 4 -25.15 11.05 16.64
N SER A 5 -25.68 10.93 15.42
CA SER A 5 -25.96 12.13 14.64
C SER A 5 -26.65 13.12 15.57
N ALA A 6 -26.35 14.42 15.46
CA ALA A 6 -27.04 15.48 16.19
C ALA A 6 -28.55 15.53 15.85
N SER A 7 -29.31 14.51 16.25
CA SER A 7 -30.74 14.56 16.43
C SER A 7 -30.95 15.35 17.71
N ALA A 8 -31.79 16.38 17.66
CA ALA A 8 -32.27 17.07 18.85
C ALA A 8 -32.54 16.03 19.95
N LEU A 9 -31.96 16.24 21.15
CA LEU A 9 -32.14 15.34 22.28
C LEU A 9 -33.64 14.99 22.42
N PRO A 10 -34.00 13.71 22.68
CA PRO A 10 -35.40 13.34 22.89
C PRO A 10 -36.07 14.30 23.86
N LEU A 11 -37.30 14.72 23.54
CA LEU A 11 -38.08 15.59 24.40
C LEU A 11 -38.40 14.84 25.70
N ILE A 12 -38.15 15.49 26.83
CA ILE A 12 -38.65 15.08 28.13
C ILE A 12 -40.14 15.40 28.19
N ASN A 13 -40.93 14.37 28.48
CA ASN A 13 -42.36 14.49 28.72
C ASN A 13 -42.57 14.63 30.23
N ILE A 14 -43.21 15.72 30.66
CA ILE A 14 -43.54 15.93 32.08
C ILE A 14 -44.74 15.04 32.44
N ASP A 15 -44.47 13.78 32.82
CA ASP A 15 -45.47 12.74 33.10
C ASP A 15 -45.27 12.00 34.45
N GLY A 16 -44.26 12.38 35.21
CA GLY A 16 -43.90 11.81 36.51
C GLY A 16 -43.01 10.57 36.42
N ASN A 17 -42.44 10.26 35.25
CA ASN A 17 -41.61 9.08 35.00
C ASN A 17 -40.19 9.50 34.59
N LEU A 18 -39.17 8.81 35.12
CA LEU A 18 -37.77 9.08 34.78
C LEU A 18 -37.27 8.33 33.54
N SER A 19 -38.11 7.56 32.85
CA SER A 19 -37.66 6.67 31.76
C SER A 19 -37.07 7.37 30.53
N ASP A 20 -37.41 8.63 30.30
CA ASP A 20 -36.88 9.49 29.24
C ASP A 20 -35.69 10.36 29.69
N TRP A 21 -35.38 10.36 30.99
CA TRP A 21 -34.19 10.97 31.56
C TRP A 21 -32.98 10.05 31.45
N LYS A 22 -31.85 10.60 31.00
CA LYS A 22 -30.57 9.89 30.94
C LYS A 22 -29.71 10.25 32.15
N GLU A 23 -28.73 9.41 32.46
CA GLU A 23 -27.77 9.70 33.55
C GLU A 23 -27.03 11.02 33.33
N ALA A 24 -26.72 11.39 32.08
CA ALA A 24 -26.14 12.69 31.73
C ALA A 24 -27.05 13.90 32.09
N ASN A 25 -28.34 13.68 32.34
CA ASN A 25 -29.26 14.71 32.80
C ASN A 25 -29.33 14.79 34.33
N ARG A 26 -28.69 13.86 35.05
CA ARG A 26 -28.64 13.83 36.51
C ARG A 26 -27.64 14.88 37.00
N ILE A 27 -28.12 15.83 37.80
CA ILE A 27 -27.34 16.98 38.27
C ILE A 27 -26.91 16.88 39.73
N ASP A 28 -27.51 15.97 40.53
CA ASP A 28 -27.19 15.80 41.95
C ASP A 28 -25.90 15.01 42.22
N ARG A 29 -25.38 14.29 41.22
CA ARG A 29 -24.15 13.50 41.31
C ARG A 29 -24.15 12.43 42.41
N GLY A 30 -25.33 12.00 42.89
CA GLY A 30 -25.42 11.01 43.97
C GLY A 30 -25.03 11.55 45.35
N ASP A 31 -25.06 12.86 45.55
CA ASP A 31 -24.65 13.52 46.79
C ASP A 31 -25.38 12.98 48.04
N VAL A 32 -26.63 12.51 47.89
CA VAL A 32 -27.43 11.93 48.99
C VAL A 32 -28.06 10.62 48.54
N THR A 33 -27.76 9.54 49.27
CA THR A 33 -28.26 8.19 48.97
C THR A 33 -29.78 8.13 48.93
N GLY A 34 -30.31 7.54 47.86
CA GLY A 34 -31.75 7.34 47.65
C GLY A 34 -32.48 8.52 47.00
N TYR A 35 -31.77 9.63 46.77
CA TYR A 35 -32.29 10.79 46.04
C TYR A 35 -31.62 10.91 44.67
N SER A 36 -32.35 11.44 43.70
CA SER A 36 -31.77 11.89 42.43
C SER A 36 -32.48 13.13 41.92
N VAL A 37 -31.72 14.04 41.33
CA VAL A 37 -32.21 15.27 40.73
C VAL A 37 -31.72 15.32 39.30
N TYR A 38 -32.62 15.61 38.38
CA TYR A 38 -32.32 15.78 36.98
C TYR A 38 -32.70 17.19 36.52
N GLY A 39 -31.96 17.70 35.53
CA GLY A 39 -32.25 19.01 34.95
C GLY A 39 -31.62 19.20 33.57
N ARG A 40 -32.37 19.80 32.64
CA ARG A 40 -31.87 20.22 31.32
C ARG A 40 -32.71 21.36 30.75
N ALA A 41 -32.13 22.12 29.82
CA ALA A 41 -32.91 22.99 28.97
C ALA A 41 -33.66 22.19 27.89
N GLN A 42 -34.86 22.65 27.55
CA GLN A 42 -35.72 22.10 26.50
C GLN A 42 -36.55 23.22 25.88
N GLY A 43 -36.23 23.59 24.64
CA GLY A 43 -36.90 24.70 23.96
C GLY A 43 -36.74 26.00 24.73
N ASP A 44 -37.84 26.70 25.02
CA ASP A 44 -37.85 27.97 25.76
C ASP A 44 -37.92 27.81 27.29
N SER A 45 -37.57 26.63 27.81
CA SER A 45 -37.80 26.28 29.21
C SER A 45 -36.66 25.43 29.79
N PHE A 46 -36.57 25.40 31.11
CA PHE A 46 -35.83 24.39 31.85
C PHE A 46 -36.82 23.34 32.37
N VAL A 47 -36.45 22.07 32.26
CA VAL A 47 -37.20 20.95 32.81
C VAL A 47 -36.35 20.29 33.90
N PHE A 48 -37.03 19.81 34.93
CA PHE A 48 -36.43 19.24 36.12
C PHE A 48 -37.18 18.00 36.57
N ALA A 49 -36.47 17.10 37.24
CA ALA A 49 -37.08 16.00 37.96
C ALA A 49 -36.41 15.81 39.32
N ILE A 50 -37.19 15.42 40.33
CA ILE A 50 -36.71 15.06 41.66
C ILE A 50 -37.29 13.68 41.98
N HIS A 51 -36.43 12.75 42.38
CA HIS A 51 -36.83 11.48 42.95
C HIS A 51 -36.30 11.36 44.39
N ALA A 52 -37.15 10.83 45.26
CA ALA A 52 -36.89 10.66 46.68
C ALA A 52 -37.35 9.27 47.15
N PRO A 53 -36.77 8.74 48.25
CA PRO A 53 -37.19 7.47 48.85
C PRO A 53 -38.51 7.61 49.65
N LEU A 54 -39.12 8.78 49.65
CA LEU A 54 -40.36 9.14 50.35
C LEU A 54 -41.21 10.06 49.45
N ALA A 55 -42.51 10.14 49.70
CA ALA A 55 -43.41 11.03 48.96
C ALA A 55 -42.99 12.50 49.08
N ILE A 56 -42.92 13.20 47.95
CA ILE A 56 -42.59 14.62 47.83
C ILE A 56 -43.85 15.42 48.18
N GLY A 57 -43.77 16.23 49.23
CA GLY A 57 -44.89 16.95 49.84
C GLY A 57 -44.76 18.47 49.78
N ALA A 58 -45.64 19.14 50.51
CA ALA A 58 -45.88 20.59 50.44
C ALA A 58 -44.75 21.49 50.97
N ASN A 59 -43.72 20.88 51.57
CA ASN A 59 -42.55 21.55 52.14
C ASN A 59 -41.31 21.33 51.26
N THR A 60 -41.49 21.00 50.00
CA THR A 60 -40.38 20.89 49.05
C THR A 60 -40.21 22.23 48.35
N THR A 61 -38.96 22.66 48.18
CA THR A 61 -38.59 23.88 47.46
C THR A 61 -37.44 23.61 46.50
N ALA A 62 -37.55 24.04 45.24
CA ALA A 62 -36.41 24.13 44.33
C ALA A 62 -36.00 25.61 44.16
N TRP A 63 -34.84 25.98 44.70
CA TRP A 63 -34.26 27.32 44.60
C TRP A 63 -33.51 27.47 43.28
N LEU A 64 -33.75 28.58 42.58
CA LEU A 64 -33.17 28.88 41.27
C LEU A 64 -32.38 30.19 41.35
N ASN A 65 -31.07 30.07 41.20
CA ASN A 65 -30.15 31.19 41.03
C ASN A 65 -29.86 31.38 39.54
N THR A 66 -30.29 32.52 39.02
CA THR A 66 -30.31 32.82 37.58
C THR A 66 -29.15 33.67 37.10
N ASP A 67 -28.49 34.40 38.00
CA ASP A 67 -27.26 35.14 37.70
C ASP A 67 -25.99 34.36 38.09
N ARG A 68 -26.16 33.24 38.81
CA ARG A 68 -25.10 32.36 39.33
C ARG A 68 -24.14 33.07 40.26
N ASP A 69 -24.57 34.18 40.86
CA ASP A 69 -23.86 34.87 41.91
C ASP A 69 -24.54 34.54 43.24
N ALA A 70 -23.91 33.66 44.01
CA ALA A 70 -24.45 33.29 45.31
C ALA A 70 -24.47 34.47 46.30
N THR A 71 -23.88 35.63 46.00
CA THR A 71 -23.92 36.84 46.86
C THR A 71 -25.16 37.70 46.63
N THR A 72 -25.85 37.53 45.51
CA THR A 72 -27.09 38.23 45.14
C THR A 72 -28.33 37.35 45.41
N GLY A 73 -29.52 37.93 45.23
CA GLY A 73 -30.78 37.22 45.46
C GLY A 73 -31.17 37.02 46.93
N TYR A 74 -32.11 36.11 47.17
CA TYR A 74 -32.56 35.72 48.51
C TYR A 74 -31.55 34.80 49.18
N LYS A 75 -31.19 35.11 50.43
CA LYS A 75 -30.32 34.30 51.27
C LYS A 75 -31.10 33.22 51.99
N ILE A 76 -30.93 31.97 51.55
CA ILE A 76 -31.58 30.81 52.13
C ILE A 76 -31.07 30.63 53.56
N PHE A 77 -31.99 30.55 54.52
CA PHE A 77 -31.71 30.55 55.96
C PHE A 77 -30.88 31.74 56.47
N GLY A 78 -30.78 32.83 55.69
CA GLY A 78 -30.01 34.02 56.02
C GLY A 78 -28.50 33.92 55.83
N PHE A 79 -27.96 32.77 55.43
CA PHE A 79 -26.51 32.58 55.24
C PHE A 79 -26.12 31.73 54.03
N ALA A 80 -26.98 30.84 53.55
CA ALA A 80 -26.66 29.88 52.51
C ALA A 80 -27.25 30.27 51.15
N GLY A 81 -26.55 29.93 50.07
CA GLY A 81 -26.97 30.25 48.71
C GLY A 81 -27.17 31.74 48.42
N GLY A 82 -27.81 31.98 47.28
CA GLY A 82 -28.32 33.25 46.77
C GLY A 82 -29.22 32.88 45.59
N ALA A 83 -30.53 33.11 45.68
CA ALA A 83 -31.50 32.67 44.66
C ALA A 83 -32.52 33.76 44.36
N GLU A 84 -32.74 34.05 43.08
CA GLU A 84 -33.74 35.06 42.67
C GLU A 84 -35.14 34.45 42.67
N TYR A 85 -35.26 33.16 42.36
CA TYR A 85 -36.53 32.46 42.23
C TYR A 85 -36.57 31.17 43.03
N ASN A 86 -37.77 30.69 43.33
CA ASN A 86 -37.99 29.37 43.92
C ASN A 86 -39.27 28.74 43.38
N VAL A 87 -39.28 27.41 43.26
CA VAL A 87 -40.43 26.61 42.90
C VAL A 87 -40.92 25.90 44.16
N ASN A 88 -42.15 26.20 44.58
CA ASN A 88 -42.78 25.60 45.75
C ASN A 88 -43.83 24.58 45.33
N PHE A 89 -43.84 23.44 45.99
CA PHE A 89 -44.81 22.36 45.80
C PHE A 89 -45.88 22.50 46.90
N LEU A 90 -47.16 22.58 46.54
CA LEU A 90 -48.25 22.78 47.50
C LEU A 90 -48.97 21.48 47.84
N ALA A 91 -49.70 21.48 48.97
CA ALA A 91 -50.41 20.30 49.47
C ALA A 91 -51.54 19.81 48.55
N ASP A 92 -52.05 20.67 47.67
CA ASP A 92 -53.07 20.33 46.67
C ASP A 92 -52.47 19.78 45.37
N GLY A 93 -51.14 19.60 45.31
CA GLY A 93 -50.41 19.14 44.12
C GLY A 93 -50.03 20.24 43.15
N THR A 94 -50.40 21.50 43.41
CA THR A 94 -50.02 22.63 42.55
C THR A 94 -48.55 22.99 42.75
N VAL A 95 -47.84 23.26 41.67
CA VAL A 95 -46.44 23.72 41.68
C VAL A 95 -46.38 25.16 41.19
N ASN A 96 -45.78 26.06 41.95
CA ASN A 96 -45.79 27.50 41.69
C ASN A 96 -44.37 28.08 41.68
N LEU A 97 -44.12 29.05 40.80
CA LEU A 97 -42.88 29.83 40.74
C LEU A 97 -43.03 31.14 41.52
N TYR A 98 -42.07 31.43 42.38
CA TYR A 98 -41.97 32.66 43.16
C TYR A 98 -40.63 33.34 42.94
N LYS A 99 -40.57 34.63 43.27
CA LYS A 99 -39.38 35.46 43.35
C LYS A 99 -39.12 35.85 44.80
N GLY A 100 -37.86 35.85 45.22
CA GLY A 100 -37.46 36.12 46.61
C GLY A 100 -37.48 34.85 47.47
N GLY A 101 -37.91 34.98 48.73
CA GLY A 101 -38.07 33.86 49.66
C GLY A 101 -39.27 32.96 49.35
N VAL A 102 -39.42 31.88 50.13
CA VAL A 102 -40.54 30.93 49.99
C VAL A 102 -41.88 31.67 50.08
N GLY A 103 -42.70 31.53 49.06
CA GLY A 103 -44.04 32.12 49.00
C GLY A 103 -44.10 33.66 48.93
N GLU A 104 -42.97 34.35 48.76
CA GLU A 104 -42.90 35.82 48.89
C GLU A 104 -43.62 36.55 47.74
N THR A 105 -43.09 36.49 46.52
CA THR A 105 -43.70 37.13 45.34
C THR A 105 -44.05 36.08 44.29
N LEU A 106 -45.34 35.82 44.08
CA LEU A 106 -45.79 34.86 43.05
C LEU A 106 -45.46 35.39 41.65
N VAL A 107 -44.69 34.62 40.87
CA VAL A 107 -44.36 34.91 39.47
C VAL A 107 -45.34 34.19 38.54
N LYS A 108 -45.57 32.89 38.79
CA LYS A 108 -46.48 32.07 37.98
C LYS A 108 -47.09 30.96 38.83
N SER A 109 -48.41 30.83 38.78
CA SER A 109 -49.11 29.73 39.42
C SER A 109 -49.38 28.60 38.43
N GLY A 110 -49.31 27.35 38.89
CA GLY A 110 -49.61 26.17 38.08
C GLY A 110 -48.58 25.94 36.99
N LEU A 111 -47.30 25.81 37.36
CA LEU A 111 -46.28 25.29 36.47
C LEU A 111 -46.70 23.91 35.94
N THR A 112 -46.28 23.60 34.71
CA THR A 112 -46.45 22.24 34.19
C THR A 112 -45.61 21.29 35.04
N ALA A 113 -46.26 20.42 35.79
CA ALA A 113 -45.64 19.44 36.67
C ALA A 113 -46.46 18.15 36.73
N ALA A 114 -45.81 17.02 36.97
CA ALA A 114 -46.43 15.71 37.09
C ALA A 114 -45.74 14.89 38.18
N PHE A 115 -46.53 14.22 39.02
CA PHE A 115 -46.05 13.33 40.07
C PHE A 115 -46.24 11.88 39.65
N SER A 116 -45.33 11.00 40.06
CA SER A 116 -45.55 9.56 40.00
C SER A 116 -46.74 9.15 40.89
N ALA A 117 -47.31 7.97 40.65
CA ALA A 117 -48.48 7.49 41.39
C ALA A 117 -48.23 7.35 42.91
N ASP A 118 -46.99 7.12 43.32
CA ASP A 118 -46.54 7.06 44.72
C ASP A 118 -46.02 8.42 45.26
N HIS A 119 -46.04 9.47 44.44
CA HIS A 119 -45.48 10.80 44.71
C HIS A 119 -43.99 10.82 45.06
N MET A 120 -43.26 9.74 44.81
CA MET A 120 -41.82 9.66 45.07
C MET A 120 -41.00 10.37 43.98
N THR A 121 -41.58 10.61 42.82
CA THR A 121 -40.99 11.36 41.71
C THR A 121 -41.88 12.54 41.35
N VAL A 122 -41.27 13.69 41.08
CA VAL A 122 -41.94 14.83 40.45
C VAL A 122 -41.10 15.37 39.30
N GLU A 123 -41.75 15.66 38.19
CA GLU A 123 -41.19 16.43 37.09
C GLU A 123 -41.86 17.79 37.00
N PHE A 124 -41.11 18.83 36.67
CA PHE A 124 -41.67 20.16 36.49
C PHE A 124 -40.89 21.00 35.48
N LYS A 125 -41.58 22.02 34.95
CA LYS A 125 -41.08 22.89 33.89
C LYS A 125 -41.12 24.35 34.33
N VAL A 126 -40.04 25.08 34.08
CA VAL A 126 -39.90 26.52 34.31
C VAL A 126 -39.58 27.22 32.98
N ASP A 127 -40.44 28.12 32.52
CA ASP A 127 -40.19 28.84 31.27
C ASP A 127 -39.10 29.91 31.48
N LYS A 128 -38.14 29.99 30.55
CA LYS A 128 -37.00 30.92 30.64
C LYS A 128 -37.44 32.36 30.72
N ALA A 129 -38.52 32.71 30.01
CA ALA A 129 -39.09 34.06 30.01
C ALA A 129 -39.56 34.50 31.41
N ASP A 130 -40.03 33.56 32.24
CA ASP A 130 -40.52 33.85 33.59
C ASP A 130 -39.38 34.13 34.58
N ILE A 131 -38.15 33.70 34.24
CA ILE A 131 -36.96 33.82 35.10
C ILE A 131 -35.84 34.65 34.47
N GLY A 132 -36.14 35.44 33.42
CA GLY A 132 -35.21 36.42 32.85
C GLY A 132 -34.27 35.91 31.75
N HIS A 133 -34.60 34.80 31.09
CA HIS A 133 -33.80 34.16 30.03
C HIS A 133 -32.35 33.84 30.42
N PRO A 134 -32.11 33.17 31.56
CA PRO A 134 -30.76 32.84 31.98
C PRO A 134 -30.12 31.81 31.05
N GLN A 135 -28.84 32.01 30.74
CA GLN A 135 -28.06 31.05 29.94
C GLN A 135 -27.62 29.82 30.77
N ALA A 136 -27.75 29.88 32.09
CA ALA A 136 -27.59 28.78 33.01
C ALA A 136 -28.21 29.15 34.36
N ILE A 137 -28.63 28.15 35.13
CA ILE A 137 -29.21 28.32 36.46
C ILE A 137 -28.54 27.38 37.44
N ASP A 138 -28.10 27.93 38.57
CA ASP A 138 -27.63 27.16 39.72
C ASP A 138 -28.84 26.82 40.60
N THR A 139 -28.97 25.56 40.98
CA THR A 139 -30.16 25.05 41.68
C THR A 139 -29.81 24.36 42.99
N LEU A 140 -30.65 24.55 43.99
CA LEU A 140 -30.59 23.92 45.32
C LEU A 140 -31.99 23.39 45.65
N TYR A 141 -32.09 22.21 46.24
CA TYR A 141 -33.38 21.57 46.49
C TYR A 141 -33.51 21.24 47.96
N ASP A 142 -34.65 21.56 48.54
CA ASP A 142 -35.07 21.11 49.85
C ASP A 142 -36.24 20.17 49.59
N VAL A 143 -36.14 18.94 50.08
CA VAL A 143 -37.20 17.95 49.98
C VAL A 143 -37.83 17.80 51.36
N ASN A 144 -39.09 18.21 51.46
CA ASN A 144 -39.91 18.16 52.68
C ASN A 144 -39.29 18.87 53.91
N ASP A 145 -38.52 19.94 53.73
CA ASP A 145 -37.74 20.64 54.79
C ASP A 145 -36.77 19.71 55.56
N SER A 146 -36.44 18.55 54.98
CA SER A 146 -35.79 17.45 55.70
C SER A 146 -34.48 16.98 55.08
N VAL A 147 -34.39 17.03 53.75
CA VAL A 147 -33.19 16.67 52.99
C VAL A 147 -32.83 17.83 52.08
N PHE A 148 -31.57 18.24 52.15
CA PHE A 148 -31.02 19.31 51.33
C PHE A 148 -30.16 18.69 50.25
N LEU A 149 -30.35 19.11 49.00
CA LEU A 149 -29.58 18.66 47.83
C LEU A 149 -29.01 19.89 47.14
N PRO A 150 -27.68 20.11 47.20
CA PRO A 150 -26.66 19.29 47.85
C PRO A 150 -26.82 19.23 49.37
N GLY A 151 -26.26 18.18 49.99
CA GLY A 151 -26.32 17.88 51.43
C GLY A 151 -25.94 19.04 52.35
N SER A 152 -25.29 20.07 51.81
CA SER A 152 -25.12 21.38 52.41
C SER A 152 -25.32 22.46 51.34
N TYR A 153 -26.17 23.46 51.59
CA TYR A 153 -26.34 24.62 50.69
C TYR A 153 -25.16 25.59 50.67
N SER A 154 -24.13 25.34 51.49
CA SER A 154 -22.83 26.01 51.36
C SER A 154 -21.89 25.27 50.40
N ALA A 155 -22.27 24.09 49.92
CA ALA A 155 -21.56 23.38 48.86
C ALA A 155 -21.88 23.96 47.47
N THR A 156 -21.18 23.46 46.44
CA THR A 156 -21.42 23.87 45.06
C THR A 156 -22.83 23.48 44.61
N PRO A 157 -23.65 24.43 44.10
CA PRO A 157 -25.01 24.16 43.63
C PRO A 157 -25.02 23.26 42.39
N TYR A 158 -26.21 22.80 42.00
CA TYR A 158 -26.41 22.02 40.78
C TYR A 158 -26.72 22.91 39.59
N THR A 159 -25.84 22.94 38.60
CA THR A 159 -26.00 23.79 37.41
C THR A 159 -26.81 23.11 36.31
N VAL A 160 -27.78 23.84 35.75
CA VAL A 160 -28.45 23.50 34.48
C VAL A 160 -28.16 24.60 33.46
N PHE A 161 -27.53 24.25 32.35
CA PHE A 161 -27.18 25.19 31.29
C PHE A 161 -28.29 25.26 30.22
N ASP A 162 -28.52 26.45 29.68
CA ASP A 162 -29.35 26.63 28.49
C ASP A 162 -28.63 26.02 27.27
N ALA A 163 -29.32 25.20 26.49
CA ALA A 163 -28.75 24.49 25.34
C ALA A 163 -28.98 25.28 24.03
N PRO A 164 -27.94 25.87 23.43
CA PRO A 164 -28.00 26.36 22.06
C PRO A 164 -27.62 25.29 21.01
N THR A 165 -27.97 25.57 19.75
CA THR A 165 -27.69 24.76 18.55
C THR A 165 -26.20 24.42 18.40
N LEU A 166 -25.88 23.13 18.35
CA LEU A 166 -24.57 22.59 17.99
C LEU A 166 -24.28 22.79 16.50
N PRO A 167 -23.03 23.04 16.09
CA PRO A 167 -22.55 22.66 14.77
C PRO A 167 -22.65 21.15 14.64
N THR A 168 -23.30 20.67 13.58
CA THR A 168 -23.63 19.24 13.39
C THR A 168 -22.43 18.36 13.04
N ASP A 169 -21.25 18.96 12.82
CA ASP A 169 -20.08 18.25 12.28
C ASP A 169 -18.79 18.83 12.88
N GLN A 170 -18.39 18.32 14.04
CA GLN A 170 -17.16 18.77 14.70
C GLN A 170 -15.96 17.92 14.25
N PRO A 171 -14.83 18.54 13.86
CA PRO A 171 -13.64 17.80 13.51
C PRO A 171 -13.15 16.95 14.70
N THR A 172 -12.59 15.79 14.40
CA THR A 172 -11.85 14.96 15.34
C THR A 172 -10.54 15.67 15.68
N ARG A 173 -10.55 16.42 16.79
CA ARG A 173 -9.36 17.12 17.31
C ARG A 173 -9.42 17.35 18.81
N VAL A 174 -8.25 17.54 19.40
CA VAL A 174 -8.10 17.94 20.81
C VAL A 174 -7.50 19.33 20.94
N ALA A 175 -7.79 19.99 22.07
CA ALA A 175 -7.04 21.18 22.48
C ALA A 175 -6.02 20.79 23.54
N ILE A 176 -4.82 21.35 23.49
CA ILE A 176 -3.77 21.15 24.49
C ILE A 176 -3.48 22.51 25.13
N LEU A 177 -3.69 22.62 26.43
CA LEU A 177 -3.52 23.88 27.17
C LEU A 177 -2.06 24.13 27.53
N TYR A 178 -1.57 25.33 27.21
CA TYR A 178 -0.43 25.94 27.87
C TYR A 178 -0.93 26.93 28.93
N SER A 179 -0.74 26.62 30.21
CA SER A 179 -1.08 27.50 31.32
C SER A 179 0.11 28.35 31.72
N GLU A 180 0.08 29.65 31.38
CA GLU A 180 1.11 30.61 31.73
C GLU A 180 1.25 30.75 33.26
N SER A 181 0.13 30.76 33.99
CA SER A 181 0.14 30.87 35.45
C SER A 181 0.74 29.62 36.11
N THR A 182 0.46 28.42 35.59
CA THR A 182 1.09 27.17 36.06
C THR A 182 2.56 27.11 35.64
N ALA A 183 2.90 27.52 34.42
CA ALA A 183 4.29 27.55 33.93
C ALA A 183 5.19 28.44 34.80
N ASN A 184 4.69 29.62 35.22
CA ASN A 184 5.42 30.56 36.06
C ASN A 184 5.60 30.08 37.52
N ASN A 185 4.75 29.15 37.97
CA ASN A 185 4.85 28.52 39.31
C ASN A 185 5.40 27.09 39.25
N TYR A 186 5.82 26.63 38.06
CA TYR A 186 6.43 25.32 37.90
C TYR A 186 7.87 25.32 38.42
N PHE A 187 8.43 24.13 38.67
CA PHE A 187 9.81 24.03 39.16
C PHE A 187 10.84 24.54 38.14
N ASP A 188 10.52 24.43 36.85
CA ASP A 188 11.28 25.01 35.75
C ASP A 188 10.36 25.23 34.54
N LYS A 189 10.46 26.40 33.90
CA LYS A 189 9.56 26.78 32.79
C LYS A 189 9.90 26.03 31.48
N THR A 190 11.15 25.63 31.30
CA THR A 190 11.56 24.75 30.19
C THR A 190 10.96 23.37 30.37
N ALA A 191 11.03 22.82 31.59
CA ALA A 191 10.41 21.54 31.92
C ALA A 191 8.88 21.58 31.73
N TYR A 192 8.19 22.67 32.10
CA TYR A 192 6.76 22.81 31.79
C TYR A 192 6.47 22.79 30.29
N SER A 193 7.31 23.47 29.50
CA SER A 193 7.17 23.49 28.04
C SER A 193 7.46 22.12 27.40
N GLN A 194 8.41 21.36 27.96
CA GLN A 194 8.66 19.97 27.56
C GLN A 194 7.48 19.05 27.88
N LEU A 195 6.89 19.17 29.07
CA LEU A 195 5.65 18.46 29.45
C LEU A 195 4.51 18.78 28.48
N PHE A 196 4.36 20.05 28.13
CA PHE A 196 3.37 20.52 27.16
C PHE A 196 3.57 19.91 25.77
N MET A 197 4.82 19.84 25.30
CA MET A 197 5.14 19.18 24.02
C MET A 197 5.03 17.66 24.08
N ALA A 198 5.32 17.03 25.22
CA ALA A 198 5.10 15.59 25.39
C ALA A 198 3.63 15.20 25.18
N ALA A 199 2.69 16.06 25.59
CA ALA A 199 1.26 15.89 25.30
C ALA A 199 0.94 16.04 23.80
N GLN A 200 1.57 16.99 23.11
CA GLN A 200 1.43 17.16 21.65
C GLN A 200 1.94 15.93 20.90
N ASN A 201 3.10 15.42 21.28
CA ASN A 201 3.63 14.19 20.71
C ASN A 201 2.72 12.98 20.93
N GLN A 202 2.06 12.90 22.08
CA GLN A 202 1.10 11.82 22.33
C GLN A 202 -0.24 12.00 21.61
N ALA A 203 -0.66 13.23 21.29
CA ALA A 203 -1.76 13.45 20.35
C ALA A 203 -1.40 12.98 18.94
N MET A 204 -0.15 13.23 18.50
CA MET A 204 0.38 12.72 17.23
C MET A 204 0.42 11.19 17.18
N GLN A 205 0.87 10.55 18.28
CA GLN A 205 0.85 9.09 18.40
C GLN A 205 -0.56 8.49 18.41
N ALA A 206 -1.55 9.20 18.96
CA ALA A 206 -2.95 8.78 18.94
C ALA A 206 -3.63 8.99 17.57
N GLY A 207 -2.94 9.64 16.62
CA GLY A 207 -3.51 10.01 15.34
C GLY A 207 -4.60 11.07 15.41
N VAL A 208 -4.60 11.90 16.46
CA VAL A 208 -5.61 12.96 16.66
C VAL A 208 -4.98 14.34 16.49
N PRO A 209 -5.35 15.10 15.43
CA PRO A 209 -4.94 16.49 15.27
C PRO A 209 -5.21 17.34 16.50
N PHE A 210 -4.35 18.33 16.76
CA PHE A 210 -4.45 19.17 17.94
C PHE A 210 -4.26 20.66 17.66
N ASP A 211 -4.92 21.48 18.47
CA ASP A 211 -4.61 22.90 18.61
C ASP A 211 -3.92 23.17 19.95
N VAL A 212 -3.01 24.14 19.97
CA VAL A 212 -2.44 24.68 21.21
C VAL A 212 -3.25 25.90 21.66
N ILE A 213 -3.71 25.90 22.91
CA ILE A 213 -4.55 26.98 23.48
C ILE A 213 -3.93 27.57 24.75
N SER A 214 -4.44 28.74 25.14
CA SER A 214 -4.04 29.48 26.35
C SER A 214 -5.17 29.54 27.38
N GLU A 215 -4.86 29.96 28.62
CA GLU A 215 -5.88 30.09 29.68
C GLU A 215 -7.05 31.02 29.32
N LYS A 216 -6.80 32.03 28.48
CA LYS A 216 -7.86 32.97 28.04
C LYS A 216 -8.94 32.27 27.24
N ASP A 217 -8.55 31.25 26.47
CA ASP A 217 -9.44 30.46 25.62
C ASP A 217 -10.39 29.59 26.45
N LEU A 218 -10.02 29.27 27.70
CA LEU A 218 -10.84 28.48 28.62
C LEU A 218 -12.10 29.19 29.11
N THR A 219 -12.32 30.44 28.66
CA THR A 219 -13.50 31.23 29.01
C THR A 219 -14.48 31.40 27.84
N ASP A 220 -14.20 30.73 26.72
CA ASP A 220 -14.99 30.78 25.49
C ASP A 220 -15.59 29.40 25.18
N VAL A 221 -16.88 29.24 25.48
CA VAL A 221 -17.64 28.01 25.24
C VAL A 221 -17.62 27.63 23.77
N ALA A 222 -17.80 28.59 22.85
CA ALA A 222 -17.90 28.31 21.42
C ALA A 222 -16.56 27.79 20.88
N LYS A 223 -15.45 28.35 21.37
CA LYS A 223 -14.11 27.85 21.03
C LYS A 223 -13.86 26.46 21.57
N LEU A 224 -14.26 26.15 22.80
CA LEU A 224 -13.99 24.84 23.40
C LEU A 224 -14.92 23.73 22.87
N ALA A 225 -16.16 24.08 22.51
CA ALA A 225 -17.18 23.16 22.00
C ALA A 225 -16.81 22.47 20.68
N GLN A 226 -15.76 22.92 19.98
CA GLN A 226 -15.31 22.31 18.74
C GLN A 226 -14.38 21.10 18.94
N TYR A 227 -13.86 20.90 20.14
CA TYR A 227 -12.91 19.83 20.45
C TYR A 227 -13.62 18.60 20.99
N LYS A 228 -13.05 17.42 20.77
CA LYS A 228 -13.51 16.17 21.39
C LYS A 228 -12.96 16.01 22.81
N ALA A 229 -11.76 16.51 23.05
CA ALA A 229 -11.18 16.55 24.38
C ALA A 229 -10.26 17.76 24.57
N ILE A 230 -10.06 18.16 25.82
CA ILE A 230 -9.07 19.17 26.22
C ILE A 230 -8.06 18.50 27.15
N VAL A 231 -6.80 18.58 26.77
CA VAL A 231 -5.65 18.04 27.49
C VAL A 231 -5.01 19.15 28.32
N PHE A 232 -4.87 18.90 29.61
CA PHE A 232 -4.25 19.77 30.60
C PHE A 232 -3.01 19.07 31.16
N PRO A 233 -1.82 19.23 30.53
CA PRO A 233 -0.60 18.56 30.97
C PRO A 233 -0.30 18.83 32.45
N SER A 234 -0.51 20.07 32.88
CA SER A 234 -0.60 20.48 34.28
C SER A 234 -1.33 21.82 34.34
N PHE A 235 -2.35 21.93 35.21
CA PHE A 235 -3.15 23.14 35.37
C PHE A 235 -3.51 23.41 36.83
N ARG A 236 -2.48 23.45 37.68
CA ARG A 236 -2.62 23.65 39.12
C ARG A 236 -2.99 25.09 39.48
N ASN A 237 -2.36 26.05 38.81
CA ASN A 237 -2.47 27.47 39.07
C ASN A 237 -3.37 28.12 38.01
N VAL A 238 -4.17 29.09 38.43
CA VAL A 238 -5.10 29.85 37.57
C VAL A 238 -5.19 31.28 38.06
N GLU A 239 -5.35 32.24 37.16
CA GLU A 239 -5.68 33.61 37.56
C GLU A 239 -6.96 33.65 38.40
N ALA A 240 -6.88 34.17 39.62
CA ALA A 240 -7.98 34.18 40.59
C ALA A 240 -9.27 34.81 40.04
N SER A 241 -9.16 35.81 39.17
CA SER A 241 -10.28 36.49 38.52
C SER A 241 -11.04 35.60 37.51
N LEU A 242 -10.38 34.57 36.97
CA LEU A 242 -10.90 33.71 35.92
C LEU A 242 -11.40 32.36 36.43
N VAL A 243 -11.08 31.97 37.67
CA VAL A 243 -11.39 30.65 38.24
C VAL A 243 -12.85 30.25 38.03
N THR A 244 -13.80 31.12 38.42
CA THR A 244 -15.23 30.84 38.29
C THR A 244 -15.66 30.72 36.82
N LYS A 245 -15.19 31.65 35.98
CA LYS A 245 -15.56 31.67 34.55
C LYS A 245 -15.04 30.43 33.82
N ILE A 246 -13.81 30.01 34.10
CA ILE A 246 -13.19 28.80 33.55
C ILE A 246 -13.94 27.56 34.04
N ALA A 247 -14.19 27.44 35.34
CA ALA A 247 -14.92 26.29 35.89
C ALA A 247 -16.31 26.15 35.24
N ASN A 248 -17.04 27.26 35.09
CA ASN A 248 -18.35 27.28 34.43
C ASN A 248 -18.27 26.90 32.96
N THR A 249 -17.26 27.38 32.24
CA THR A 249 -17.07 27.08 30.81
C THR A 249 -16.75 25.59 30.62
N LEU A 250 -15.84 25.03 31.43
CA LEU A 250 -15.46 23.61 31.37
C LEU A 250 -16.63 22.69 31.77
N GLU A 251 -17.39 23.05 32.80
CA GLU A 251 -18.60 22.34 33.18
C GLU A 251 -19.64 22.36 32.05
N GLN A 252 -19.77 23.49 31.36
CA GLN A 252 -20.69 23.62 30.23
C GLN A 252 -20.27 22.74 29.05
N VAL A 253 -19.00 22.79 28.62
CA VAL A 253 -18.56 22.02 27.45
C VAL A 253 -18.52 20.52 27.69
N THR A 254 -18.20 20.09 28.91
CA THR A 254 -18.30 18.67 29.29
C THR A 254 -19.75 18.21 29.24
N LYS A 255 -20.67 18.89 29.95
CA LYS A 255 -22.07 18.44 30.07
C LYS A 255 -22.92 18.62 28.81
N GLN A 256 -22.70 19.68 28.03
CA GLN A 256 -23.56 20.00 26.88
C GLN A 256 -22.98 19.54 25.53
N TYR A 257 -21.66 19.48 25.41
CA TYR A 257 -20.99 19.23 24.13
C TYR A 257 -20.20 17.92 24.13
N GLY A 258 -20.16 17.19 25.27
CA GLY A 258 -19.43 15.93 25.41
C GLY A 258 -17.92 16.11 25.27
N VAL A 259 -17.39 17.29 25.62
CA VAL A 259 -15.95 17.56 25.56
C VAL A 259 -15.28 16.91 26.76
N SER A 260 -14.46 15.89 26.52
CA SER A 260 -13.72 15.19 27.57
C SER A 260 -12.58 16.04 28.13
N LEU A 261 -12.24 15.87 29.41
CA LEU A 261 -11.09 16.53 30.05
C LEU A 261 -10.04 15.49 30.43
N ILE A 262 -8.78 15.74 30.09
CA ILE A 262 -7.65 14.90 30.49
C ILE A 262 -6.66 15.75 31.27
N SER A 263 -6.36 15.41 32.53
CA SER A 263 -5.51 16.24 33.38
C SER A 263 -4.43 15.47 34.14
N GLY A 264 -3.26 16.10 34.31
CA GLY A 264 -2.15 15.63 35.13
C GLY A 264 -2.04 16.35 36.48
N GLY A 265 -2.26 15.61 37.57
CA GLY A 265 -2.06 16.08 38.94
C GLY A 265 -3.19 16.94 39.48
N GLU A 266 -2.83 18.00 40.21
CA GLU A 266 -3.79 18.94 40.78
C GLU A 266 -4.37 19.85 39.69
N PHE A 267 -5.67 20.13 39.77
CA PHE A 267 -6.40 20.88 38.75
C PHE A 267 -7.16 22.05 39.38
N MET A 268 -6.76 23.27 39.01
CA MET A 268 -7.29 24.55 39.49
C MET A 268 -7.37 24.61 41.01
N THR A 269 -6.28 24.29 41.71
CA THR A 269 -6.24 24.27 43.19
C THR A 269 -5.62 25.54 43.78
N ASN A 270 -4.81 26.26 43.00
CA ASN A 270 -4.06 27.42 43.43
C ASN A 270 -4.32 28.63 42.52
N ASP A 271 -4.13 29.83 43.05
CA ASP A 271 -4.12 31.07 42.28
C ASP A 271 -2.81 31.24 41.49
N GLU A 272 -2.71 32.32 40.71
CA GLU A 272 -1.53 32.63 39.88
C GLU A 272 -0.27 32.93 40.70
N LYS A 273 -0.39 33.13 42.01
CA LYS A 273 0.73 33.37 42.95
C LYS A 273 1.14 32.12 43.72
N GLY A 274 0.49 30.99 43.46
CA GLY A 274 0.75 29.73 44.15
C GLY A 274 -0.01 29.57 45.47
N ALA A 275 -0.86 30.50 45.88
CA ALA A 275 -1.66 30.34 47.08
C ALA A 275 -2.85 29.41 46.83
N ALA A 276 -3.23 28.61 47.83
CA ALA A 276 -4.40 27.75 47.71
C ALA A 276 -5.67 28.58 47.52
N LEU A 277 -6.52 28.19 46.58
CA LEU A 277 -7.78 28.89 46.33
C LEU A 277 -8.69 28.78 47.56
N PRO A 278 -9.40 29.86 47.93
CA PRO A 278 -10.16 29.95 49.18
C PRO A 278 -11.30 28.93 49.25
N GLY A 279 -11.67 28.54 50.47
CA GLY A 279 -12.69 27.52 50.72
C GLY A 279 -12.14 26.11 50.47
N ASP A 280 -12.83 25.33 49.63
CA ASP A 280 -12.35 24.03 49.18
C ASP A 280 -11.51 24.18 47.90
N SER A 281 -10.19 24.11 48.06
CA SER A 281 -9.25 24.20 46.94
C SER A 281 -9.43 23.08 45.91
N TYR A 282 -10.04 21.94 46.26
CA TYR A 282 -10.29 20.82 45.34
C TYR A 282 -11.68 20.82 44.72
N ALA A 283 -12.54 21.81 44.99
CA ALA A 283 -13.94 21.78 44.53
C ALA A 283 -14.10 21.59 43.01
N ARG A 284 -13.17 22.10 42.19
CA ARG A 284 -13.20 21.92 40.72
C ARG A 284 -12.83 20.49 40.29
N MET A 285 -11.92 19.82 41.01
CA MET A 285 -11.61 18.41 40.77
C MET A 285 -12.81 17.52 41.12
N LYS A 286 -13.51 17.86 42.20
CA LYS A 286 -14.76 17.20 42.59
C LYS A 286 -15.83 17.40 41.52
N LEU A 287 -15.97 18.63 41.02
CA LEU A 287 -16.94 19.01 39.99
C LEU A 287 -16.69 18.29 38.65
N LEU A 288 -15.45 18.29 38.17
CA LEU A 288 -15.12 17.91 36.79
C LEU A 288 -14.60 16.47 36.65
N PHE A 289 -13.99 15.91 37.69
CA PHE A 289 -13.33 14.60 37.64
C PHE A 289 -13.85 13.59 38.67
N ASP A 290 -14.86 13.95 39.49
CA ASP A 290 -15.30 13.13 40.63
C ASP A 290 -14.13 12.76 41.57
N ALA A 291 -13.14 13.64 41.72
CA ALA A 291 -11.90 13.30 42.41
C ALA A 291 -11.62 14.25 43.59
N THR A 292 -11.25 13.68 44.73
CA THR A 292 -10.69 14.42 45.88
C THR A 292 -9.34 13.86 46.28
N ARG A 293 -8.44 14.72 46.75
CA ARG A 293 -7.10 14.30 47.21
C ARG A 293 -7.21 13.58 48.55
N VAL A 294 -6.61 12.41 48.66
CA VAL A 294 -6.55 11.58 49.88
C VAL A 294 -5.13 11.35 50.39
N GLY A 295 -4.11 11.69 49.60
CA GLY A 295 -2.71 11.57 50.00
C GLY A 295 -1.76 12.27 49.04
N GLY A 296 -0.49 12.37 49.43
CA GLY A 296 0.60 12.82 48.58
C GLY A 296 1.81 13.32 49.36
N GLY A 297 2.90 13.60 48.65
CA GLY A 297 4.18 14.00 49.23
C GLY A 297 5.30 14.06 48.19
N THR A 298 6.55 14.12 48.64
CA THR A 298 7.75 14.20 47.78
C THR A 298 8.81 13.20 48.19
N GLY A 299 9.79 12.97 47.31
CA GLY A 299 10.99 12.17 47.61
C GLY A 299 10.72 10.69 47.80
N LYS A 300 9.74 10.14 47.08
CA LYS A 300 9.34 8.73 47.16
C LYS A 300 9.70 7.98 45.88
N SER A 301 9.93 6.69 46.01
CA SER A 301 9.95 5.76 44.89
C SER A 301 8.55 5.22 44.65
N ILE A 302 8.15 5.13 43.38
CA ILE A 302 6.79 4.81 42.97
C ILE A 302 6.83 3.80 41.84
N ASP A 303 6.12 2.70 42.01
CA ASP A 303 5.79 1.80 40.90
C ASP A 303 4.44 2.21 40.32
N PHE A 304 4.41 2.57 39.04
CA PHE A 304 3.19 2.85 38.30
C PHE A 304 2.76 1.59 37.55
N ILE A 305 1.57 1.07 37.88
CA ILE A 305 1.13 -0.28 37.49
C ILE A 305 -0.21 -0.20 36.79
N ALA A 306 -0.34 -0.92 35.67
CA ALA A 306 -1.61 -1.10 34.97
C ALA A 306 -2.52 -2.04 35.79
N ASN A 307 -3.78 -1.66 36.02
CA ASN A 307 -4.70 -2.38 36.91
C ASN A 307 -6.05 -2.74 36.25
N ASP A 308 -6.30 -2.24 35.04
CA ASP A 308 -7.39 -2.70 34.18
C ASP A 308 -6.94 -2.66 32.72
N ALA A 309 -6.25 -3.73 32.32
CA ALA A 309 -5.79 -3.95 30.95
C ALA A 309 -6.92 -4.03 29.92
N ASN A 310 -8.17 -4.21 30.34
CA ASN A 310 -9.31 -4.26 29.41
C ASN A 310 -9.92 -2.87 29.16
N HIS A 311 -9.44 -1.84 29.86
CA HIS A 311 -9.85 -0.46 29.60
C HIS A 311 -9.00 0.14 28.48
N ASP A 312 -9.63 0.85 27.54
CA ASP A 312 -8.96 1.47 26.39
C ASP A 312 -7.73 2.33 26.72
N VAL A 313 -7.70 2.96 27.91
CA VAL A 313 -6.61 3.85 28.37
C VAL A 313 -5.30 3.09 28.62
N LEU A 314 -5.36 1.78 28.84
CA LEU A 314 -4.20 0.91 29.02
C LEU A 314 -4.35 -0.44 28.32
N LYS A 315 -5.11 -0.49 27.21
CA LYS A 315 -5.40 -1.73 26.46
C LYS A 315 -4.16 -2.46 25.95
N ASN A 316 -3.04 -1.73 25.79
CA ASN A 316 -1.77 -2.30 25.36
C ASN A 316 -0.91 -2.87 26.49
N PHE A 317 -1.34 -2.75 27.76
CA PHE A 317 -0.64 -3.28 28.92
C PHE A 317 -1.34 -4.55 29.43
N ALA A 318 -0.57 -5.50 29.97
CA ALA A 318 -1.13 -6.61 30.72
C ALA A 318 -1.59 -6.16 32.11
N ASP A 319 -2.55 -6.87 32.68
CA ASP A 319 -3.02 -6.57 34.05
C ASP A 319 -1.89 -6.85 35.06
N GLY A 320 -1.62 -5.88 35.93
CA GLY A 320 -0.49 -5.90 36.85
C GLY A 320 0.88 -5.58 36.21
N GLU A 321 0.95 -5.23 34.93
CA GLU A 321 2.20 -4.84 34.27
C GLU A 321 2.77 -3.55 34.89
N LEU A 322 4.07 -3.55 35.22
CA LEU A 322 4.79 -2.34 35.62
C LEU A 322 4.93 -1.44 34.39
N VAL A 323 4.23 -0.31 34.39
CA VAL A 323 4.34 0.71 33.35
C VAL A 323 5.70 1.39 33.48
N ARG A 324 6.02 1.89 34.68
CA ARG A 324 7.33 2.51 34.98
C ARG A 324 7.61 2.58 36.48
N HIS A 325 8.89 2.44 36.83
CA HIS A 325 9.40 2.83 38.14
C HIS A 325 9.91 4.28 38.12
N TYR A 326 9.44 5.10 39.06
CA TYR A 326 9.90 6.47 39.28
C TYR A 326 10.64 6.58 40.62
N ALA A 327 11.85 7.15 40.62
CA ALA A 327 12.65 7.32 41.82
C ALA A 327 12.70 8.79 42.26
N ASN A 328 12.58 9.05 43.56
CA ASN A 328 12.71 10.38 44.19
C ASN A 328 11.75 11.45 43.59
N VAL A 329 10.50 11.08 43.33
CA VAL A 329 9.50 11.97 42.70
C VAL A 329 8.42 12.44 43.68
N GLY A 330 7.70 13.49 43.29
CA GLY A 330 6.44 13.89 43.92
C GLY A 330 5.30 12.95 43.58
N TRP A 331 4.33 12.80 44.50
CA TRP A 331 3.15 11.98 44.30
C TRP A 331 1.90 12.63 44.89
N ASN A 332 0.76 12.32 44.27
CA ASN A 332 -0.56 12.56 44.82
C ASN A 332 -1.36 11.27 44.73
N ALA A 333 -2.31 11.10 45.64
CA ALA A 333 -3.33 10.08 45.57
C ALA A 333 -4.69 10.76 45.62
N PHE A 334 -5.55 10.36 44.70
CA PHE A 334 -6.93 10.81 44.60
C PHE A 334 -7.86 9.62 44.83
N ALA A 335 -9.09 9.88 45.25
CA ALA A 335 -10.17 8.90 45.34
C ALA A 335 -11.46 9.48 44.76
N SER A 336 -12.32 8.58 44.25
CA SER A 336 -13.65 8.94 43.76
C SER A 336 -14.54 9.36 44.93
N LEU A 337 -15.32 10.43 44.77
CA LEU A 337 -16.28 10.86 45.79
C LEU A 337 -17.54 9.99 45.77
N SER A 338 -18.09 9.78 44.58
CA SER A 338 -19.31 9.01 44.37
C SER A 338 -19.11 7.50 44.52
N GLY A 339 -17.86 7.03 44.39
CA GLY A 339 -17.52 5.62 44.28
C GLY A 339 -17.74 5.05 42.87
N SER A 340 -18.23 5.84 41.91
CA SER A 340 -18.47 5.42 40.53
C SER A 340 -17.25 5.60 39.60
N GLY A 341 -16.23 6.35 40.04
CA GLY A 341 -15.00 6.54 39.27
C GLY A 341 -14.25 5.22 39.08
N LYS A 342 -13.81 4.94 37.85
CA LYS A 342 -13.13 3.70 37.50
C LYS A 342 -11.61 3.87 37.57
N VAL A 343 -10.94 3.01 38.31
CA VAL A 343 -9.48 3.04 38.47
C VAL A 343 -8.84 2.15 37.41
N VAL A 344 -8.15 2.75 36.44
CA VAL A 344 -7.50 2.01 35.34
C VAL A 344 -6.04 1.67 35.65
N ALA A 345 -5.43 2.41 36.57
CA ALA A 345 -4.04 2.20 36.97
C ALA A 345 -3.82 2.56 38.43
N THR A 346 -2.89 1.87 39.08
CA THR A 346 -2.52 2.07 40.48
C THR A 346 -1.06 2.52 40.60
N GLN A 347 -0.72 3.05 41.77
CA GLN A 347 0.65 3.38 42.16
C GLN A 347 0.95 2.75 43.51
N ILE A 348 2.13 2.19 43.66
CA ILE A 348 2.63 1.70 44.94
C ILE A 348 3.62 2.70 45.49
N VAL A 349 3.34 3.21 46.69
CA VAL A 349 4.20 4.15 47.42
C VAL A 349 4.50 3.56 48.80
N ASP A 350 5.77 3.24 49.06
CA ASP A 350 6.22 2.58 50.30
C ASP A 350 5.39 1.32 50.66
N GLY A 351 5.01 0.52 49.66
CA GLY A 351 4.21 -0.69 49.83
C GLY A 351 2.70 -0.47 49.97
N VAL A 352 2.22 0.78 49.94
CA VAL A 352 0.79 1.11 49.98
C VAL A 352 0.28 1.42 48.57
N THR A 353 -0.84 0.82 48.20
CA THR A 353 -1.45 1.02 46.87
C THR A 353 -2.43 2.19 46.90
N TYR A 354 -2.30 3.08 45.92
CA TYR A 354 -3.21 4.18 45.67
C TYR A 354 -3.61 4.22 44.20
N ASN A 355 -4.66 4.98 43.87
CA ASN A 355 -5.07 5.19 42.48
C ASN A 355 -4.05 6.07 41.75
N ALA A 356 -3.63 5.67 40.56
CA ALA A 356 -2.70 6.43 39.72
C ALA A 356 -3.40 7.12 38.54
N VAL A 357 -4.38 6.44 37.94
CA VAL A 357 -5.20 6.98 36.84
C VAL A 357 -6.65 6.59 37.10
N GLN A 358 -7.54 7.58 37.03
CA GLN A 358 -8.97 7.40 37.22
C GLN A 358 -9.71 7.96 36.01
N THR A 359 -10.73 7.24 35.57
CA THR A 359 -11.73 7.74 34.63
C THR A 359 -13.02 8.06 35.40
N GLY A 360 -13.64 9.20 35.08
CA GLY A 360 -14.77 9.76 35.82
C GLY A 360 -15.44 10.91 35.09
N GLY A 361 -16.30 11.65 35.80
CA GLY A 361 -17.09 12.76 35.24
C GLY A 361 -18.45 12.33 34.65
N PRO A 362 -19.29 13.29 34.21
CA PRO A 362 -20.70 13.06 33.86
C PRO A 362 -20.95 11.97 32.80
N ASP A 363 -19.99 11.76 31.89
CA ASP A 363 -20.09 10.79 30.80
C ASP A 363 -19.02 9.67 30.86
N GLY A 364 -18.22 9.62 31.94
CA GLY A 364 -17.18 8.60 32.14
C GLY A 364 -15.90 8.77 31.29
N HIS A 365 -15.80 9.83 30.48
CA HIS A 365 -14.68 10.08 29.58
C HIS A 365 -13.62 11.06 30.11
N ASN A 366 -13.81 11.69 31.28
CA ASN A 366 -12.77 12.53 31.86
C ASN A 366 -11.72 11.66 32.53
N ILE A 367 -10.45 11.99 32.34
CA ILE A 367 -9.31 11.20 32.80
C ILE A 367 -8.42 12.05 33.70
N LEU A 368 -8.15 11.55 34.91
CA LEU A 368 -7.25 12.18 35.86
C LEU A 368 -6.05 11.29 36.13
N PHE A 369 -4.87 11.79 35.77
CA PHE A 369 -3.59 11.23 36.19
C PHE A 369 -3.19 11.83 37.53
N SER A 370 -2.67 10.99 38.42
CA SER A 370 -2.24 11.42 39.75
C SER A 370 -1.08 12.43 39.74
N THR A 371 -0.23 12.41 38.71
CA THR A 371 0.85 13.38 38.52
C THR A 371 1.11 13.65 37.03
N PRO A 372 1.63 14.84 36.67
CA PRO A 372 2.08 15.12 35.30
C PRO A 372 3.14 14.14 34.78
N ALA A 373 4.01 13.61 35.66
CA ALA A 373 5.05 12.65 35.29
C ALA A 373 4.51 11.29 34.79
N LYS A 374 3.34 10.86 35.29
CA LYS A 374 2.68 9.63 34.82
C LYS A 374 1.92 9.88 33.52
N MET A 375 1.28 11.04 33.42
CA MET A 375 0.61 11.47 32.19
C MET A 375 1.60 11.57 31.01
N SER A 376 2.79 12.11 31.27
CA SER A 376 3.84 12.28 30.25
C SER A 376 4.63 11.00 29.94
N ASP A 377 4.29 9.85 30.53
CA ASP A 377 4.88 8.60 30.08
C ASP A 377 4.56 8.38 28.60
N SER A 378 5.59 8.03 27.82
CA SER A 378 5.55 7.92 26.36
C SER A 378 4.46 7.01 25.82
N ASN A 379 3.94 6.09 26.63
CA ASN A 379 3.07 5.01 26.20
C ASN A 379 1.63 5.10 26.75
N VAL A 380 1.28 6.17 27.47
CA VAL A 380 0.05 6.19 28.28
C VAL A 380 -0.97 7.24 27.85
N LEU A 381 -0.58 8.51 27.71
CA LEU A 381 -1.53 9.58 27.39
C LEU A 381 -2.10 9.46 25.98
N TRP A 382 -1.38 8.89 25.01
CA TRP A 382 -1.93 8.70 23.66
C TRP A 382 -3.16 7.77 23.69
N GLN A 383 -3.15 6.72 24.52
CA GLN A 383 -4.32 5.84 24.73
C GLN A 383 -5.47 6.57 25.44
N ALA A 384 -5.14 7.46 26.39
CA ALA A 384 -6.13 8.31 27.04
C ALA A 384 -6.79 9.31 26.07
N ILE A 385 -6.01 9.87 25.14
CA ILE A 385 -6.51 10.74 24.06
C ILE A 385 -7.40 9.95 23.12
N ASP A 386 -6.94 8.79 22.62
CA ASP A 386 -7.72 7.89 21.76
C ASP A 386 -9.07 7.54 22.39
N HIS A 387 -9.07 7.07 23.66
CA HIS A 387 -10.30 6.77 24.39
C HIS A 387 -11.23 7.97 24.55
N SER A 388 -10.69 9.15 24.87
CA SER A 388 -11.49 10.36 25.10
C SER A 388 -12.10 10.95 23.83
N VAL A 389 -11.53 10.61 22.66
CA VAL A 389 -11.93 11.14 21.35
C VAL A 389 -12.83 10.15 20.61
N HIS A 390 -12.49 8.87 20.65
CA HIS A 390 -13.12 7.82 19.85
C HIS A 390 -14.01 6.87 20.67
N GLY A 391 -13.80 6.78 21.99
CA GLY A 391 -14.47 5.80 22.85
C GLY A 391 -14.09 4.36 22.50
N SER A 392 -15.02 3.42 22.74
CA SER A 392 -14.85 2.01 22.37
C SER A 392 -15.59 1.72 21.06
N GLY A 393 -14.85 1.37 20.00
CA GLY A 393 -15.43 0.99 18.71
C GLY A 393 -14.57 1.31 17.50
N ILE A 394 -15.19 1.16 16.32
CA ILE A 394 -14.55 1.47 15.03
C ILE A 394 -14.28 2.97 14.95
N SER A 395 -13.05 3.32 14.62
CA SER A 395 -12.55 4.69 14.51
C SER A 395 -11.52 4.82 13.39
N VAL A 396 -11.16 6.08 13.08
CA VAL A 396 -10.05 6.43 12.20
C VAL A 396 -9.09 7.36 12.94
N GLY A 397 -7.80 7.09 12.86
CA GLY A 397 -6.73 7.98 13.27
C GLY A 397 -5.96 8.50 12.05
N LEU A 398 -5.51 9.75 12.08
CA LEU A 398 -4.60 10.28 11.07
C LEU A 398 -3.17 10.00 11.53
N HIS A 399 -2.41 9.12 10.88
CA HIS A 399 -1.03 8.82 11.30
C HIS A 399 -0.01 9.60 10.47
N MET A 400 1.06 10.07 11.12
CA MET A 400 2.12 10.85 10.49
C MET A 400 3.02 10.03 9.54
N THR A 401 2.87 8.72 9.52
CA THR A 401 3.63 7.78 8.70
C THR A 401 2.74 6.61 8.29
N ARG A 402 3.11 5.94 7.20
CA ARG A 402 2.54 4.65 6.76
C ARG A 402 3.21 3.46 7.44
N GLU A 403 4.34 3.70 8.06
CA GLU A 403 5.19 2.69 8.68
C GLU A 403 4.88 2.56 10.17
N ARG A 404 5.56 1.64 10.85
CA ARG A 404 5.32 1.36 12.29
C ARG A 404 5.73 2.51 13.19
N SER A 405 6.77 3.24 12.81
CA SER A 405 7.38 4.30 13.63
C SER A 405 8.16 5.27 12.76
N ILE A 406 8.49 6.43 13.32
CA ILE A 406 9.36 7.43 12.68
C ILE A 406 10.70 7.47 13.41
N VAL A 407 11.78 7.45 12.65
CA VAL A 407 13.14 7.70 13.14
C VAL A 407 13.68 8.95 12.46
N ALA A 408 13.81 10.04 13.21
CA ALA A 408 14.48 11.25 12.77
C ALA A 408 15.92 11.25 13.27
N SER A 409 16.88 11.24 12.34
CA SER A 409 18.30 11.28 12.71
C SER A 409 18.83 12.71 12.73
N ARG A 410 19.40 13.11 13.86
CA ARG A 410 20.15 14.36 14.02
C ARG A 410 21.64 14.03 14.01
N THR A 411 22.40 14.72 13.18
CA THR A 411 23.86 14.60 13.12
C THR A 411 24.51 15.96 13.37
N ASP A 412 25.25 16.04 14.46
CA ASP A 412 26.04 17.22 14.81
C ASP A 412 27.39 17.12 14.07
N MET A 413 27.62 18.02 13.10
CA MET A 413 28.83 18.02 12.27
C MET A 413 29.93 18.86 12.91
N ASP A 414 30.43 18.39 14.05
CA ASP A 414 31.47 19.10 14.81
C ASP A 414 32.72 19.34 13.98
N GLN A 415 33.04 18.40 13.09
CA GLN A 415 34.23 18.48 12.26
C GLN A 415 34.11 19.38 11.04
N SER A 416 32.92 19.91 10.73
CA SER A 416 32.74 20.73 9.53
C SER A 416 33.50 22.06 9.58
N GLN A 417 33.81 22.55 10.78
CA GLN A 417 34.56 23.78 11.00
C GLN A 417 36.08 23.61 11.01
N PHE A 418 36.61 22.38 11.01
CA PHE A 418 38.07 22.15 11.06
C PHE A 418 38.61 21.77 9.69
N LYS A 419 39.29 22.73 9.05
CA LYS A 419 39.76 22.58 7.66
C LYS A 419 40.65 21.35 7.46
N ASP A 420 41.57 21.11 8.39
CA ASP A 420 42.57 20.03 8.26
C ASP A 420 41.95 18.64 8.46
N GLU A 421 40.76 18.55 9.06
CA GLU A 421 40.02 17.29 9.21
C GLU A 421 39.15 16.99 7.98
N VAL A 422 38.55 18.03 7.40
CA VAL A 422 37.77 17.94 6.16
C VAL A 422 38.68 17.67 4.96
N LYS A 423 39.87 18.28 4.95
CA LYS A 423 40.87 18.16 3.88
C LYS A 423 42.29 18.14 4.46
N PRO A 424 42.79 16.96 4.86
CA PRO A 424 44.14 16.80 5.38
C PRO A 424 45.22 17.33 4.41
N GLU A 425 46.20 18.07 4.95
CA GLU A 425 47.29 18.65 4.15
C GLU A 425 48.20 17.58 3.51
N ASP A 426 48.28 16.40 4.12
CA ASP A 426 49.06 15.26 3.62
C ASP A 426 48.40 14.53 2.44
N GLY A 427 47.19 14.94 2.05
CA GLY A 427 46.41 14.35 0.96
C GLY A 427 45.71 13.05 1.32
N SER A 428 45.71 12.65 2.59
CA SER A 428 44.90 11.52 3.07
C SER A 428 43.40 11.83 3.02
N ALA A 429 42.58 10.77 3.09
CA ALA A 429 41.13 10.91 3.07
C ALA A 429 40.62 11.65 4.32
N GLY A 430 39.91 12.76 4.11
CA GLY A 430 39.28 13.54 5.17
C GLY A 430 38.09 12.81 5.79
N ILE A 431 37.48 13.42 6.80
CA ILE A 431 36.37 12.81 7.53
C ILE A 431 35.18 12.48 6.62
N TYR A 432 34.82 13.37 5.69
CA TYR A 432 33.66 13.17 4.81
C TYR A 432 33.93 12.21 3.65
N ASP A 433 35.20 12.03 3.26
CA ASP A 433 35.58 10.95 2.33
C ASP A 433 35.32 9.56 2.95
N ARG A 434 35.35 9.45 4.29
CA ARG A 434 35.00 8.21 5.02
C ARG A 434 33.51 8.11 5.33
N LEU A 435 32.87 9.23 5.65
CA LEU A 435 31.46 9.25 6.06
C LEU A 435 30.52 8.93 4.90
N LEU A 436 30.69 9.57 3.74
CA LEU A 436 29.74 9.43 2.63
C LEU A 436 29.55 7.98 2.16
N PRO A 437 30.61 7.15 1.98
CA PRO A 437 30.43 5.74 1.64
C PRO A 437 29.67 4.93 2.70
N ILE A 438 29.77 5.30 3.98
CA ILE A 438 29.00 4.66 5.05
C ILE A 438 27.52 5.01 4.91
N LEU A 439 27.21 6.29 4.67
CA LEU A 439 25.83 6.77 4.50
C LEU A 439 25.18 6.21 3.24
N ASP A 440 25.91 6.14 2.13
CA ASP A 440 25.42 5.51 0.88
C ASP A 440 25.08 4.03 1.10
N ALA A 441 25.91 3.31 1.86
CA ALA A 441 25.64 1.93 2.21
C ALA A 441 24.40 1.80 3.12
N TRP A 442 24.22 2.69 4.10
CA TRP A 442 23.04 2.70 4.96
C TRP A 442 21.77 3.07 4.19
N LYS A 443 21.83 4.04 3.27
CA LYS A 443 20.73 4.40 2.37
C LYS A 443 20.32 3.20 1.50
N ALA A 444 21.29 2.55 0.85
CA ALA A 444 21.02 1.42 -0.04
C ALA A 444 20.45 0.20 0.71
N LYS A 445 20.92 -0.05 1.95
CA LYS A 445 20.54 -1.22 2.74
C LYS A 445 19.26 -1.02 3.56
N TYR A 446 19.03 0.18 4.08
CA TYR A 446 17.97 0.46 5.06
C TYR A 446 17.05 1.63 4.68
N GLY A 447 17.31 2.34 3.58
CA GLY A 447 16.57 3.57 3.23
C GLY A 447 16.91 4.76 4.14
N PHE A 448 18.01 4.68 4.89
CA PHE A 448 18.43 5.67 5.88
C PHE A 448 18.64 7.07 5.27
N VAL A 449 18.13 8.09 5.94
CA VAL A 449 18.41 9.51 5.71
C VAL A 449 18.52 10.21 7.07
N GLY A 450 19.18 11.37 7.11
CA GLY A 450 19.33 12.17 8.32
C GLY A 450 19.49 13.66 8.05
N SER A 451 19.58 14.43 9.14
CA SER A 451 19.83 15.87 9.12
C SER A 451 21.21 16.19 9.66
N TYR A 452 21.99 16.91 8.87
CA TYR A 452 23.39 17.18 9.12
C TYR A 452 23.58 18.67 9.40
N TYR A 453 23.89 19.02 10.64
CA TYR A 453 23.96 20.39 11.10
C TYR A 453 25.40 20.89 11.10
N VAL A 454 25.67 21.94 10.31
CA VAL A 454 27.02 22.42 10.01
C VAL A 454 27.45 23.53 10.97
N ASN A 455 28.65 23.38 11.54
CA ASN A 455 29.41 24.44 12.18
C ASN A 455 30.25 25.19 11.12
N VAL A 456 30.22 26.53 11.11
CA VAL A 456 30.92 27.33 10.08
C VAL A 456 32.39 27.60 10.45
N GLY A 457 32.68 27.91 11.71
CA GLY A 457 33.97 28.36 12.22
C GLY A 457 34.28 29.82 11.90
N ASN A 458 34.78 30.58 12.88
CA ASN A 458 35.16 31.99 12.71
C ASN A 458 36.64 32.29 13.05
N ASP A 459 37.48 31.27 13.23
CA ASP A 459 38.88 31.41 13.62
C ASP A 459 39.80 30.67 12.63
N ALA A 460 39.82 31.19 11.40
CA ALA A 460 40.65 30.64 10.31
C ALA A 460 42.15 30.65 10.63
N ALA A 461 42.61 31.52 11.54
CA ALA A 461 44.03 31.58 11.93
C ALA A 461 44.46 30.33 12.71
N ASN A 462 43.51 29.69 13.41
CA ASN A 462 43.71 28.45 14.16
C ASN A 462 43.08 27.23 13.45
N GLY A 463 42.79 27.32 12.15
CA GLY A 463 42.23 26.22 11.35
C GLY A 463 40.73 25.98 11.55
N MET A 464 40.05 26.81 12.36
CA MET A 464 38.61 26.71 12.64
C MET A 464 37.80 27.58 11.66
N ALA A 465 37.77 27.14 10.41
CA ALA A 465 36.86 27.65 9.38
C ALA A 465 36.53 26.55 8.36
N THR A 466 35.27 26.50 7.93
CA THR A 466 34.82 25.55 6.91
C THR A 466 35.59 25.77 5.60
N ASP A 467 36.21 24.70 5.07
CA ASP A 467 36.81 24.74 3.73
C ASP A 467 35.75 24.56 2.64
N TRP A 468 35.12 25.68 2.31
CA TRP A 468 34.10 25.79 1.28
C TRP A 468 34.55 25.32 -0.13
N SER A 469 35.87 25.21 -0.40
CA SER A 469 36.35 24.68 -1.69
C SER A 469 36.07 23.19 -1.89
N VAL A 470 35.82 22.46 -0.78
CA VAL A 470 35.52 21.02 -0.78
C VAL A 470 34.17 20.70 -0.13
N SER A 471 33.77 21.40 0.94
CA SER A 471 32.59 21.02 1.74
C SER A 471 31.27 21.02 0.96
N TYR A 472 31.07 21.92 -0.01
CA TYR A 472 29.82 21.91 -0.80
C TYR A 472 29.61 20.64 -1.62
N LYS A 473 30.68 19.99 -2.04
CA LYS A 473 30.55 18.74 -2.80
C LYS A 473 29.95 17.65 -1.91
N TYR A 474 30.40 17.59 -0.66
CA TYR A 474 29.87 16.65 0.33
C TYR A 474 28.42 16.99 0.70
N PHE A 475 28.11 18.27 0.94
CA PHE A 475 26.75 18.70 1.27
C PHE A 475 25.79 18.49 0.09
N ALA A 476 26.23 18.73 -1.14
CA ALA A 476 25.44 18.43 -2.33
C ALA A 476 25.21 16.92 -2.52
N HIS A 477 26.19 16.07 -2.19
CA HIS A 477 26.01 14.61 -2.17
C HIS A 477 24.95 14.20 -1.15
N LEU A 478 25.02 14.73 0.08
CA LEU A 478 24.02 14.47 1.12
C LEU A 478 22.61 14.86 0.65
N LEU A 479 22.45 16.06 0.08
CA LEU A 479 21.17 16.53 -0.48
C LEU A 479 20.67 15.63 -1.63
N ALA A 480 21.57 15.19 -2.52
CA ALA A 480 21.21 14.29 -3.62
C ALA A 480 20.73 12.91 -3.13
N ALA A 481 21.23 12.46 -1.99
CA ALA A 481 20.78 11.23 -1.30
C ALA A 481 19.48 11.43 -0.48
N GLY A 482 18.90 12.64 -0.49
CA GLY A 482 17.66 12.97 0.23
C GLY A 482 17.86 13.32 1.71
N ASN A 483 19.08 13.63 2.12
CA ASN A 483 19.37 14.13 3.47
C ASN A 483 19.12 15.64 3.56
N GLU A 484 19.16 16.16 4.79
CA GLU A 484 19.03 17.59 5.07
C GLU A 484 20.36 18.21 5.51
N ILE A 485 20.57 19.48 5.17
CA ILE A 485 21.62 20.33 5.73
C ILE A 485 20.98 21.41 6.62
N GLY A 486 21.43 21.51 7.87
CA GLY A 486 21.04 22.51 8.85
C GLY A 486 22.21 23.33 9.37
N THR A 487 21.96 24.32 10.24
CA THR A 487 23.02 25.04 10.97
C THR A 487 23.21 24.47 12.38
N HIS A 488 24.45 24.26 12.80
CA HIS A 488 24.79 23.89 14.18
C HIS A 488 25.42 25.05 14.96
N SER A 489 25.13 26.29 14.55
CA SER A 489 25.77 27.56 14.95
C SER A 489 26.97 27.97 14.08
N TYR A 490 27.58 29.10 14.42
CA TYR A 490 28.75 29.62 13.71
C TYR A 490 30.02 29.11 14.37
N THR A 491 30.12 29.15 15.70
CA THR A 491 31.36 28.90 16.46
C THR A 491 31.31 27.68 17.36
N HIS A 492 30.19 26.98 17.41
CA HIS A 492 29.96 25.87 18.32
C HIS A 492 30.15 26.25 19.81
N PRO A 493 29.32 27.17 20.34
CA PRO A 493 29.43 27.61 21.74
C PRO A 493 29.15 26.48 22.72
N GLU A 494 30.01 26.33 23.74
CA GLU A 494 29.83 25.31 24.80
C GLU A 494 28.54 25.47 25.60
N ASN A 495 28.03 26.70 25.73
CA ASN A 495 26.78 26.98 26.45
C ASN A 495 26.03 28.15 25.83
N THR A 496 25.12 27.81 24.93
CA THR A 496 24.26 28.77 24.20
C THR A 496 23.39 29.63 25.13
N ASN A 497 23.11 29.19 26.36
CA ASN A 497 22.31 29.96 27.33
C ASN A 497 23.00 31.22 27.87
N LEU A 498 24.31 31.36 27.68
CA LEU A 498 25.09 32.52 28.14
C LEU A 498 25.17 33.63 27.10
N LEU A 499 24.66 33.38 25.89
CA LEU A 499 24.75 34.31 24.77
C LEU A 499 23.71 35.43 24.87
N THR A 500 24.09 36.63 24.45
CA THR A 500 23.14 37.73 24.22
C THR A 500 22.32 37.50 22.96
N THR A 501 21.24 38.28 22.78
CA THR A 501 20.42 38.25 21.57
C THR A 501 21.23 38.50 20.29
N GLU A 502 22.19 39.43 20.32
CA GLU A 502 23.08 39.72 19.20
C GLU A 502 24.03 38.56 18.90
N GLN A 503 24.52 37.89 19.95
CA GLN A 503 25.35 36.70 19.80
C GLN A 503 24.55 35.52 19.23
N ILE A 504 23.31 35.30 19.66
CA ILE A 504 22.42 34.28 19.07
C ILE A 504 22.14 34.60 17.60
N ALA A 505 21.93 35.88 17.25
CA ALA A 505 21.77 36.31 15.87
C ALA A 505 23.00 36.01 15.00
N PHE A 506 24.20 36.19 15.57
CA PHE A 506 25.46 35.81 14.93
C PHE A 506 25.55 34.28 14.76
N GLU A 507 25.37 33.54 15.86
CA GLU A 507 25.55 32.09 15.88
C GLU A 507 24.59 31.38 14.93
N PHE A 508 23.30 31.72 14.91
CA PHE A 508 22.33 30.98 14.11
C PHE A 508 21.91 31.73 12.85
N GLY A 509 21.65 33.03 12.96
CA GLY A 509 21.21 33.85 11.83
C GLY A 509 22.30 34.03 10.78
N GLN A 510 23.52 34.41 11.18
CA GLN A 510 24.62 34.58 10.23
C GLN A 510 25.21 33.25 9.76
N SER A 511 25.25 32.22 10.61
CA SER A 511 25.68 30.86 10.18
C SER A 511 24.78 30.33 9.07
N LYS A 512 23.46 30.39 9.28
CA LYS A 512 22.46 30.06 8.25
C LYS A 512 22.71 30.84 6.96
N ALA A 513 22.80 32.16 7.05
CA ALA A 513 22.97 33.02 5.87
C ALA A 513 24.27 32.71 5.10
N GLU A 514 25.35 32.41 5.82
CA GLU A 514 26.61 32.01 5.19
C GLU A 514 26.44 30.68 4.48
N ILE A 515 25.93 29.62 5.12
CA ILE A 515 25.73 28.31 4.47
C ILE A 515 24.79 28.43 3.24
N GLU A 516 23.69 29.19 3.35
CA GLU A 516 22.72 29.38 2.25
C GLU A 516 23.34 30.07 1.03
N LYS A 517 24.04 31.19 1.25
CA LYS A 517 24.74 31.95 0.19
C LYS A 517 25.67 31.05 -0.61
N GLN A 518 26.38 30.24 0.14
CA GLN A 518 27.48 29.40 -0.27
C GLN A 518 27.01 28.14 -1.03
N MET A 519 26.03 27.42 -0.48
CA MET A 519 25.35 26.32 -1.17
C MET A 519 24.61 26.81 -2.42
N SER A 520 23.96 27.99 -2.36
CA SER A 520 23.25 28.55 -3.53
C SER A 520 24.21 28.85 -4.68
N ALA A 521 25.40 29.38 -4.37
CA ALA A 521 26.43 29.63 -5.36
C ALA A 521 26.94 28.33 -6.01
N TYR A 522 27.14 27.26 -5.21
CA TYR A 522 27.59 25.97 -5.72
C TYR A 522 26.52 25.25 -6.56
N LEU A 523 25.27 25.22 -6.09
CA LEU A 523 24.15 24.54 -6.75
C LEU A 523 23.62 25.31 -7.97
N GLY A 524 23.98 26.58 -8.14
CA GLY A 524 23.47 27.43 -9.21
C GLY A 524 21.97 27.74 -9.11
N ARG A 525 21.38 27.56 -7.93
CA ARG A 525 19.95 27.82 -7.63
C ARG A 525 19.80 28.24 -6.16
N PRO A 526 18.73 28.96 -5.78
CA PRO A 526 18.46 29.26 -4.38
C PRO A 526 18.40 28.00 -3.53
N PHE A 527 19.09 28.03 -2.39
CA PHE A 527 19.08 27.01 -1.35
C PHE A 527 18.76 27.68 -0.01
N THR A 528 17.87 27.07 0.77
CA THR A 528 17.44 27.57 2.07
C THR A 528 17.57 26.49 3.12
N ILE A 529 17.86 26.89 4.35
CA ILE A 529 17.94 26.03 5.53
C ILE A 529 16.73 26.28 6.40
N ASP A 530 16.04 25.19 6.75
CA ASP A 530 14.86 25.24 7.61
C ASP A 530 15.21 25.17 9.09
N GLY A 531 16.21 24.37 9.46
CA GLY A 531 16.47 23.98 10.84
C GLY A 531 17.81 24.38 11.44
N ALA A 532 17.84 24.40 12.77
CA ALA A 532 19.07 24.44 13.55
C ALA A 532 19.11 23.31 14.59
N ALA A 533 20.31 22.88 14.93
CA ALA A 533 20.60 22.06 16.10
C ALA A 533 21.36 22.90 17.13
N VAL A 534 20.97 22.84 18.39
CA VAL A 534 21.66 23.61 19.45
C VAL A 534 22.92 22.87 19.91
N PRO A 535 24.11 23.50 19.85
CA PRO A 535 25.36 22.92 20.34
C PRO A 535 25.52 23.11 21.85
N GLY A 536 26.37 22.25 22.44
CA GLY A 536 26.82 22.36 23.81
C GLY A 536 25.75 22.04 24.86
N ALA A 537 25.74 22.81 25.95
CA ALA A 537 24.86 22.58 27.08
C ALA A 537 23.36 22.67 26.71
N PRO A 538 22.48 21.82 27.29
CA PRO A 538 21.05 21.89 27.07
C PRO A 538 20.48 23.29 27.27
N GLU A 539 19.69 23.74 26.31
CA GLU A 539 19.18 25.09 26.28
C GLU A 539 17.92 25.26 27.11
N LYS A 540 17.66 26.51 27.52
CA LYS A 540 16.46 26.92 28.23
C LYS A 540 15.45 27.55 27.26
N LEU A 541 14.18 27.57 27.66
CA LEU A 541 13.09 28.14 26.86
C LEU A 541 13.38 29.54 26.25
N PRO A 542 13.96 30.52 26.98
CA PRO A 542 14.28 31.82 26.38
C PRO A 542 15.29 31.72 25.23
N THR A 543 16.31 30.87 25.38
CA THR A 543 17.33 30.61 24.37
C THR A 543 16.70 29.98 23.13
N SER A 544 15.90 28.91 23.29
CA SER A 544 15.20 28.27 22.18
C SER A 544 14.29 29.25 21.43
N THR A 545 13.54 30.07 22.18
CA THR A 545 12.63 31.08 21.61
C THR A 545 13.38 32.14 20.81
N GLU A 546 14.57 32.54 21.27
CA GLU A 546 15.41 33.51 20.56
C GLU A 546 15.99 32.93 19.27
N ILE A 547 16.49 31.68 19.30
CA ILE A 547 17.03 30.98 18.12
C ILE A 547 15.93 30.79 17.06
N LEU A 548 14.73 30.40 17.48
CA LEU A 548 13.58 30.19 16.59
C LEU A 548 13.17 31.44 15.79
N LYS A 549 13.70 32.63 16.08
CA LYS A 549 13.49 33.79 15.19
C LYS A 549 14.17 33.65 13.83
N TYR A 550 15.22 32.83 13.72
CA TYR A 550 16.06 32.70 12.52
C TYR A 550 15.80 31.43 11.69
N VAL A 551 15.16 30.44 12.29
CA VAL A 551 14.87 29.12 11.69
C VAL A 551 13.38 28.79 11.76
N SER A 552 12.96 27.85 10.91
CA SER A 552 11.59 27.34 10.80
C SER A 552 11.30 26.25 11.84
N TYR A 553 12.32 25.50 12.25
CA TYR A 553 12.25 24.55 13.35
C TYR A 553 13.59 24.49 14.11
N LEU A 554 13.58 23.93 15.33
CA LEU A 554 14.77 23.77 16.17
C LEU A 554 14.84 22.37 16.77
N THR A 555 16.01 21.73 16.74
CA THR A 555 16.30 20.55 17.56
C THR A 555 17.24 20.90 18.71
N GLY A 556 16.83 20.56 19.92
CA GLY A 556 17.46 21.01 21.17
C GLY A 556 18.15 19.90 21.95
N GLY A 557 18.33 20.09 23.25
CA GLY A 557 18.92 19.10 24.15
C GLY A 557 18.06 17.85 24.37
N TYR A 558 18.69 16.78 24.83
CA TYR A 558 18.03 15.52 25.21
C TYR A 558 16.93 15.76 26.26
N SER A 559 15.73 15.23 26.01
CA SER A 559 14.59 15.36 26.92
C SER A 559 14.11 14.02 27.50
N GLY A 560 14.94 12.98 27.60
CA GLY A 560 14.48 11.71 28.18
C GLY A 560 14.32 11.74 29.71
N VAL A 561 14.00 10.58 30.28
CA VAL A 561 13.73 10.45 31.72
C VAL A 561 14.96 10.87 32.53
N GLY A 562 14.74 11.75 33.52
CA GLY A 562 15.78 12.31 34.39
C GLY A 562 16.39 13.62 33.89
N ALA A 563 16.38 13.87 32.58
CA ALA A 563 16.79 15.15 31.99
C ALA A 563 15.62 16.14 31.87
N GLY A 564 14.40 15.62 31.74
CA GLY A 564 13.17 16.41 31.60
C GLY A 564 11.95 15.52 31.41
N TYR A 565 11.03 15.96 30.55
CA TYR A 565 9.89 15.16 30.14
C TYR A 565 10.16 14.48 28.79
N PRO A 566 10.07 13.13 28.71
CA PRO A 566 10.33 12.38 27.49
C PRO A 566 9.42 12.83 26.35
N ASN A 567 9.91 12.68 25.13
CA ASN A 567 9.16 12.95 23.90
C ASN A 567 8.69 14.39 23.72
N ALA A 568 9.49 15.37 24.15
CA ALA A 568 9.17 16.78 24.03
C ALA A 568 9.30 17.27 22.56
N MET A 569 8.27 17.00 21.76
CA MET A 569 8.17 17.37 20.35
C MET A 569 6.85 18.08 20.05
N GLY A 570 6.90 19.24 19.39
CA GLY A 570 5.72 20.05 19.11
C GLY A 570 6.06 21.54 19.13
N PHE A 571 5.18 22.37 19.66
CA PHE A 571 5.38 23.81 19.81
C PHE A 571 5.70 24.16 21.25
N LEU A 572 6.75 24.95 21.49
CA LEU A 572 7.21 25.32 22.84
C LEU A 572 6.14 26.03 23.65
N THR A 573 5.45 26.99 23.02
CA THR A 573 4.38 27.79 23.60
C THR A 573 3.38 28.16 22.49
N PRO A 574 2.16 28.65 22.83
CA PRO A 574 1.22 29.16 21.84
C PRO A 574 1.77 30.32 20.98
N ALA A 575 2.81 31.03 21.44
CA ALA A 575 3.43 32.13 20.67
C ALA A 575 4.35 31.63 19.53
N GLN A 576 4.71 30.34 19.52
CA GLN A 576 5.49 29.68 18.46
C GLN A 576 4.72 28.50 17.84
N ALA A 577 3.38 28.61 17.75
CA ALA A 577 2.49 27.54 17.27
C ALA A 577 2.66 27.16 15.77
N ASP A 578 3.63 27.75 15.10
CA ASP A 578 4.03 27.50 13.72
C ASP A 578 5.48 27.02 13.59
N LYS A 579 6.24 26.92 14.68
CA LYS A 579 7.67 26.57 14.67
C LYS A 579 7.96 25.36 15.54
N PRO A 580 8.04 24.15 14.97
CA PRO A 580 8.31 22.94 15.71
C PRO A 580 9.64 23.00 16.46
N TYR A 581 9.62 22.46 17.66
CA TYR A 581 10.78 22.15 18.47
C TYR A 581 10.81 20.64 18.70
N ILE A 582 11.98 20.04 18.52
CA ILE A 582 12.17 18.59 18.53
C ILE A 582 13.34 18.26 19.45
N ALA A 583 13.04 17.84 20.68
CA ALA A 583 14.07 17.31 21.58
C ALA A 583 14.42 15.86 21.23
N PRO A 584 15.71 15.50 21.18
CA PRO A 584 16.13 14.11 21.17
C PRO A 584 15.59 13.34 22.37
N ASN A 585 15.07 12.14 22.11
CA ASN A 585 14.52 11.24 23.14
C ASN A 585 15.34 9.95 23.32
N THR A 586 16.48 9.86 22.64
CA THR A 586 17.56 8.89 22.92
C THR A 586 18.83 9.62 23.32
N SER A 587 19.69 8.96 24.08
CA SER A 587 20.96 9.51 24.53
C SER A 587 21.91 9.83 23.36
N PHE A 588 22.71 10.89 23.48
CA PHE A 588 23.78 11.22 22.53
C PHE A 588 24.93 10.21 22.65
N ASP A 589 25.54 9.83 21.54
CA ASP A 589 26.73 8.97 21.48
C ASP A 589 27.88 9.52 22.34
N PHE A 590 28.18 10.82 22.22
CA PHE A 590 29.17 11.52 23.05
C PHE A 590 28.87 11.39 24.56
N THR A 591 27.59 11.52 24.94
CA THR A 591 27.20 11.41 26.36
C THR A 591 27.50 10.01 26.90
N LEU A 592 27.19 8.98 26.12
CA LEU A 592 27.41 7.59 26.54
C LEU A 592 28.90 7.24 26.56
N VAL A 593 29.60 7.48 25.44
CA VAL A 593 30.95 6.97 25.22
C VAL A 593 32.00 7.88 25.84
N GLU A 594 31.94 9.18 25.59
CA GLU A 594 33.00 10.10 26.01
C GLU A 594 32.75 10.70 27.39
N PHE A 595 31.53 11.05 27.75
CA PHE A 595 31.24 11.64 29.06
C PHE A 595 31.06 10.56 30.14
N GLN A 596 30.19 9.58 29.92
CA GLN A 596 29.91 8.50 30.88
C GLN A 596 30.90 7.34 30.82
N LYS A 597 31.79 7.32 29.81
CA LYS A 597 32.84 6.31 29.62
C LYS A 597 32.30 4.89 29.40
N HIS A 598 31.12 4.75 28.82
CA HIS A 598 30.62 3.45 28.36
C HIS A 598 31.43 2.95 27.17
N THR A 599 31.65 1.64 27.12
CA THR A 599 32.17 0.99 25.91
C THR A 599 31.12 1.04 24.78
N PRO A 600 31.53 0.92 23.50
CA PRO A 600 30.57 0.87 22.39
C PRO A 600 29.47 -0.19 22.55
N ALA A 601 29.79 -1.33 23.15
CA ALA A 601 28.82 -2.39 23.41
C ALA A 601 27.79 -2.00 24.50
N GLU A 602 28.25 -1.36 25.57
CA GLU A 602 27.36 -0.85 26.63
C GLU A 602 26.47 0.28 26.12
N ALA A 603 27.03 1.21 25.33
CA ALA A 603 26.28 2.29 24.73
C ALA A 603 25.21 1.77 23.75
N ALA A 604 25.55 0.78 22.91
CA ALA A 604 24.58 0.11 22.04
C ALA A 604 23.46 -0.61 22.81
N ALA A 605 23.77 -1.17 23.98
CA ALA A 605 22.78 -1.79 24.86
C ALA A 605 21.86 -0.76 25.54
N ILE A 606 22.38 0.41 25.91
CA ILE A 606 21.56 1.52 26.42
C ILE A 606 20.60 2.01 25.34
N TRP A 607 21.07 2.23 24.12
CA TRP A 607 20.20 2.58 23.00
C TRP A 607 19.15 1.52 22.68
N ASP A 608 19.43 0.23 22.91
CA ASP A 608 18.44 -0.84 22.79
C ASP A 608 17.32 -0.70 23.83
N GLN A 609 17.69 -0.44 25.09
CA GLN A 609 16.71 -0.22 26.16
C GLN A 609 15.85 1.02 25.90
N GLU A 610 16.45 2.12 25.43
CA GLU A 610 15.72 3.33 25.05
C GLU A 610 14.76 3.07 23.88
N TRP A 611 15.21 2.36 22.84
CA TRP A 611 14.37 1.94 21.72
C TRP A 611 13.14 1.15 22.20
N GLN A 612 13.36 0.12 23.03
CA GLN A 612 12.28 -0.71 23.56
C GLN A 612 11.30 0.11 24.41
N ALA A 613 11.80 0.99 25.27
CA ALA A 613 10.97 1.84 26.11
C ALA A 613 10.08 2.81 25.30
N LEU A 614 10.60 3.32 24.17
CA LEU A 614 9.88 4.25 23.30
C LEU A 614 8.88 3.56 22.36
N THR A 615 9.15 2.32 21.95
CA THR A 615 8.41 1.68 20.85
C THR A 615 7.48 0.54 21.28
N ALA A 616 7.66 -0.04 22.48
CA ALA A 616 6.96 -1.28 22.85
C ALA A 616 5.43 -1.17 22.90
N LYS A 617 4.90 0.03 23.20
CA LYS A 617 3.46 0.23 23.43
C LYS A 617 2.87 1.40 22.66
N GLY A 618 3.64 2.12 21.84
CA GLY A 618 3.16 3.24 21.03
C GLY A 618 2.50 2.77 19.73
N GLN A 619 1.48 3.48 19.25
CA GLN A 619 0.83 3.20 17.97
C GLN A 619 1.67 3.66 16.78
N THR A 620 2.16 4.92 16.80
CA THR A 620 3.17 5.44 15.85
C THR A 620 4.27 6.23 16.57
N PRO A 621 5.16 5.56 17.33
CA PRO A 621 6.18 6.24 18.12
C PRO A 621 7.17 7.00 17.24
N ILE A 622 7.63 8.14 17.74
CA ILE A 622 8.65 8.99 17.10
C ILE A 622 9.93 8.91 17.92
N VAL A 623 11.03 8.51 17.26
CA VAL A 623 12.36 8.37 17.84
C VAL A 623 13.28 9.40 17.18
N VAL A 624 13.94 10.22 17.99
CA VAL A 624 14.87 11.24 17.53
C VAL A 624 16.25 10.87 18.04
N TRP A 625 17.11 10.45 17.11
CA TRP A 625 18.41 9.86 17.41
C TRP A 625 19.56 10.81 17.07
N PRO A 626 20.25 11.36 18.09
CA PRO A 626 21.36 12.27 17.90
C PRO A 626 22.72 11.54 17.93
N TRP A 627 23.62 11.93 17.03
CA TRP A 627 25.00 11.41 16.97
C TRP A 627 25.95 12.38 16.26
N HIS A 628 27.26 12.11 16.27
CA HIS A 628 28.26 12.99 15.65
C HIS A 628 28.99 12.36 14.45
N ASP A 629 29.36 13.18 13.47
CA ASP A 629 30.00 12.75 12.21
C ASP A 629 31.31 11.94 12.39
N TYR A 630 32.05 12.19 13.48
CA TYR A 630 33.27 11.46 13.86
C TYR A 630 33.03 10.05 14.41
N GLY A 631 31.82 9.75 14.87
CA GLY A 631 31.47 8.47 15.50
C GLY A 631 31.60 7.26 14.56
N PRO A 632 30.76 7.13 13.52
CA PRO A 632 30.78 5.96 12.63
C PRO A 632 32.00 5.92 11.71
N THR A 633 32.68 7.05 11.51
CA THR A 633 33.94 7.12 10.76
C THR A 633 35.14 6.61 11.57
N THR A 634 34.94 6.29 12.86
CA THR A 634 36.02 5.95 13.80
C THR A 634 37.12 7.00 13.76
N TRP A 635 36.72 8.27 13.65
CA TRP A 635 37.64 9.39 13.51
C TRP A 635 38.31 9.69 14.85
N SER A 636 39.58 10.06 14.78
CA SER A 636 40.42 10.36 15.93
C SER A 636 40.38 11.86 16.15
N LEU A 637 39.75 12.29 17.26
CA LEU A 637 39.63 13.70 17.62
C LEU A 637 40.96 14.28 18.14
N ASP A 638 41.79 13.44 18.74
CA ASP A 638 43.09 13.82 19.30
C ASP A 638 44.21 13.06 18.59
N GLN A 639 45.23 13.78 18.11
CA GLN A 639 46.38 13.16 17.45
C GLN A 639 47.03 12.07 18.31
N GLY A 640 47.10 10.85 17.77
CA GLY A 640 47.71 9.70 18.43
C GLY A 640 46.77 8.93 19.37
N VAL A 641 45.51 9.34 19.51
CA VAL A 641 44.49 8.66 20.32
C VAL A 641 43.51 7.94 19.39
N ALA A 642 43.34 6.63 19.57
CA ALA A 642 42.36 5.88 18.80
C ALA A 642 40.93 6.36 19.13
N SER A 643 40.05 6.37 18.11
CA SER A 643 38.63 6.67 18.32
C SER A 643 38.02 5.70 19.33
N PRO A 644 37.24 6.18 20.31
CA PRO A 644 36.55 5.30 21.26
C PRO A 644 35.31 4.62 20.64
N TYR A 645 34.92 5.02 19.42
CA TYR A 645 33.74 4.52 18.72
C TYR A 645 34.03 3.32 17.82
N THR A 646 32.97 2.61 17.45
CA THR A 646 32.99 1.61 16.37
C THR A 646 31.84 1.87 15.42
N LYS A 647 32.06 1.64 14.12
CA LYS A 647 30.98 1.71 13.12
C LYS A 647 29.81 0.77 13.45
N GLU A 648 30.11 -0.40 14.00
CA GLU A 648 29.13 -1.45 14.33
C GLU A 648 28.09 -1.00 15.37
N MET A 649 28.48 -0.16 16.34
CA MET A 649 27.55 0.43 17.33
C MET A 649 26.39 1.18 16.65
N PHE A 650 26.69 1.97 15.62
CA PHE A 650 25.69 2.75 14.86
C PHE A 650 24.92 1.85 13.89
N GLU A 651 25.60 0.98 13.15
CA GLU A 651 24.94 0.12 12.16
C GLU A 651 23.97 -0.88 12.82
N THR A 652 24.27 -1.39 14.01
CA THR A 652 23.38 -2.28 14.76
C THR A 652 22.08 -1.57 15.16
N TRP A 653 22.18 -0.29 15.55
CA TRP A 653 21.01 0.51 15.89
C TRP A 653 20.11 0.76 14.67
N ILE A 654 20.70 1.18 13.54
CA ILE A 654 19.97 1.41 12.28
C ILE A 654 19.33 0.11 11.79
N ALA A 655 20.06 -1.01 11.83
CA ALA A 655 19.53 -2.31 11.43
C ALA A 655 18.31 -2.72 12.27
N ARG A 656 18.33 -2.46 13.58
CA ARG A 656 17.20 -2.72 14.48
C ARG A 656 15.98 -1.87 14.11
N ALA A 657 16.18 -0.57 13.94
CA ALA A 657 15.11 0.35 13.53
C ALA A 657 14.49 -0.08 12.20
N ALA A 658 15.32 -0.37 11.19
CA ALA A 658 14.85 -0.84 9.88
C ALA A 658 14.06 -2.15 9.98
N ALA A 659 14.55 -3.13 10.76
CA ALA A 659 13.89 -4.42 10.95
C ALA A 659 12.55 -4.32 11.69
N SER A 660 12.33 -3.25 12.46
CA SER A 660 11.05 -2.97 13.12
C SER A 660 9.98 -2.38 12.17
N GLY A 661 10.36 -2.03 10.94
CA GLY A 661 9.52 -1.28 10.01
C GLY A 661 9.47 0.21 10.32
N ALA A 662 10.58 0.81 10.76
CA ALA A 662 10.65 2.25 11.00
C ALA A 662 10.89 3.03 9.70
N GLU A 663 10.23 4.18 9.56
CA GLU A 663 10.51 5.16 8.52
C GLU A 663 11.67 6.07 8.96
N PHE A 664 12.79 6.04 8.24
CA PHE A 664 13.86 7.02 8.44
C PHE A 664 13.48 8.34 7.76
N VAL A 665 13.50 9.44 8.51
CA VAL A 665 13.19 10.79 8.04
C VAL A 665 14.27 11.78 8.44
N THR A 666 14.34 12.90 7.73
CA THR A 666 15.10 14.06 8.21
C THR A 666 14.29 14.77 9.31
N VAL A 667 14.96 15.51 10.18
CA VAL A 667 14.32 16.34 11.20
C VAL A 667 13.45 17.43 10.55
N ALA A 668 13.82 17.99 9.39
CA ALA A 668 12.94 18.87 8.59
C ALA A 668 11.65 18.17 8.16
N ASP A 669 11.73 16.95 7.62
CA ASP A 669 10.53 16.20 7.23
C ASP A 669 9.63 15.99 8.46
N LEU A 670 10.19 15.54 9.59
CA LEU A 670 9.44 15.43 10.85
C LEU A 670 8.80 16.78 11.26
N ALA A 671 9.54 17.88 11.23
CA ALA A 671 9.02 19.21 11.57
C ALA A 671 7.85 19.63 10.66
N HIS A 672 7.98 19.43 9.34
CA HIS A 672 6.91 19.72 8.38
C HIS A 672 5.69 18.83 8.62
N ARG A 673 5.89 17.55 8.96
CA ARG A 673 4.78 16.66 9.33
C ARG A 673 4.10 17.12 10.62
N ILE A 674 4.83 17.55 11.65
CA ILE A 674 4.23 18.11 12.88
C ILE A 674 3.33 19.32 12.55
N GLN A 675 3.78 20.22 11.67
CA GLN A 675 2.98 21.38 11.23
C GLN A 675 1.77 20.98 10.39
N ALA A 676 1.93 20.02 9.47
CA ALA A 676 0.83 19.54 8.63
C ALA A 676 -0.24 18.83 9.48
N PHE A 677 0.20 18.04 10.46
CA PHE A 677 -0.65 17.31 11.39
C PHE A 677 -1.51 18.25 12.24
N SER A 678 -0.92 19.26 12.87
CA SER A 678 -1.69 20.21 13.71
C SER A 678 -2.72 21.01 12.90
N LYS A 679 -2.45 21.24 11.61
CA LYS A 679 -3.35 21.97 10.70
C LYS A 679 -4.38 21.07 9.99
N ALA A 680 -4.26 19.76 10.09
CA ALA A 680 -5.17 18.84 9.45
C ALA A 680 -6.56 18.87 10.12
N ASN A 681 -7.60 18.69 9.31
CA ASN A 681 -8.95 18.44 9.78
C ASN A 681 -9.38 17.06 9.36
N VAL A 682 -9.88 16.28 10.31
CA VAL A 682 -10.45 14.96 10.10
C VAL A 682 -11.89 14.99 10.59
N THR A 683 -12.83 14.52 9.79
CA THR A 683 -14.21 14.25 10.21
C THR A 683 -14.52 12.82 9.86
N SER A 684 -15.31 12.13 10.68
CA SER A 684 -15.70 10.75 10.38
C SER A 684 -17.06 10.40 10.96
N THR A 685 -17.76 9.49 10.25
CA THR A 685 -18.97 8.85 10.73
C THR A 685 -18.85 7.34 10.54
N VAL A 686 -19.47 6.58 11.44
CA VAL A 686 -19.42 5.11 11.44
C VAL A 686 -20.84 4.57 11.42
N SER A 687 -21.12 3.66 10.49
CA SER A 687 -22.40 2.97 10.35
C SER A 687 -22.15 1.49 10.08
N GLY A 688 -22.37 0.65 11.10
CA GLY A 688 -21.98 -0.76 11.04
C GLY A 688 -20.47 -0.90 10.85
N ASP A 689 -20.07 -1.56 9.76
CA ASP A 689 -18.68 -1.79 9.39
C ASP A 689 -18.15 -0.79 8.36
N VAL A 690 -18.89 0.30 8.12
CA VAL A 690 -18.53 1.34 7.14
C VAL A 690 -18.15 2.62 7.87
N ILE A 691 -16.99 3.16 7.52
CA ILE A 691 -16.50 4.47 7.96
C ILE A 691 -16.56 5.43 6.77
N THR A 692 -17.19 6.59 6.94
CA THR A 692 -17.05 7.70 6.00
C THR A 692 -16.18 8.76 6.64
N ALA A 693 -14.95 8.93 6.15
CA ALA A 693 -13.97 9.87 6.68
C ALA A 693 -13.63 10.94 5.65
N THR A 694 -13.54 12.21 6.07
CA THR A 694 -13.01 13.29 5.24
C THR A 694 -11.80 13.89 5.92
N VAL A 695 -10.70 14.00 5.17
CA VAL A 695 -9.46 14.62 5.61
C VAL A 695 -9.17 15.80 4.70
N SER A 696 -8.87 16.95 5.28
CA SER A 696 -8.39 18.12 4.56
C SER A 696 -7.14 18.66 5.22
N GLY A 697 -6.15 19.04 4.42
CA GLY A 697 -4.88 19.59 4.87
C GLY A 697 -3.94 19.83 3.69
N SER A 698 -2.73 20.30 3.98
CA SER A 698 -1.65 20.45 3.00
C SER A 698 -0.43 19.67 3.47
N GLY A 699 0.23 18.93 2.58
CA GLY A 699 1.43 18.17 2.91
C GLY A 699 1.14 16.92 3.74
N ILE A 700 -0.08 16.39 3.66
CA ILE A 700 -0.50 15.14 4.33
C ILE A 700 -0.35 13.91 3.42
N GLY A 701 0.31 14.08 2.27
CA GLY A 701 0.49 13.01 1.29
C GLY A 701 1.50 11.94 1.72
N THR A 702 2.08 12.03 2.92
CA THR A 702 2.88 10.99 3.59
C THR A 702 2.12 10.31 4.74
N PHE A 703 0.90 10.78 5.04
CA PHE A 703 0.09 10.29 6.14
C PHE A 703 -0.83 9.16 5.69
N THR A 704 -1.41 8.48 6.67
CA THR A 704 -2.49 7.50 6.46
C THR A 704 -3.69 7.81 7.33
N LEU A 705 -4.86 7.37 6.88
CA LEU A 705 -5.96 7.11 7.80
C LEU A 705 -5.85 5.68 8.28
N ASP A 706 -5.42 5.51 9.53
CA ASP A 706 -5.37 4.22 10.20
C ASP A 706 -6.78 3.82 10.65
N VAL A 707 -7.16 2.61 10.28
CA VAL A 707 -8.35 1.89 10.75
C VAL A 707 -7.94 0.59 11.46
N GLY A 708 -6.66 0.47 11.82
CA GLY A 708 -6.11 -0.65 12.59
C GLY A 708 -6.67 -0.71 14.02
N GLY A 709 -6.38 -1.83 14.70
CA GLY A 709 -6.81 -2.05 16.08
C GLY A 709 -8.28 -2.45 16.25
N GLN A 710 -9.01 -2.68 15.15
CA GLN A 710 -10.44 -3.00 15.13
C GLN A 710 -10.74 -4.51 15.25
N GLY A 711 -9.88 -5.24 15.96
CA GLY A 711 -9.95 -6.70 16.11
C GLY A 711 -9.50 -7.44 14.85
N ALA A 712 -10.35 -8.34 14.33
CA ALA A 712 -10.04 -9.20 13.17
C ALA A 712 -10.47 -8.59 11.82
N LYS A 713 -11.05 -7.39 11.81
CA LYS A 713 -11.53 -6.74 10.59
C LYS A 713 -10.39 -5.97 9.91
N VAL A 714 -10.32 -6.07 8.59
CA VAL A 714 -9.38 -5.34 7.73
C VAL A 714 -10.15 -4.49 6.72
N VAL A 715 -9.47 -3.58 6.02
CA VAL A 715 -10.04 -2.84 4.89
C VAL A 715 -10.42 -3.83 3.79
N LYS A 716 -11.72 -3.97 3.54
CA LYS A 716 -12.26 -4.76 2.44
C LYS A 716 -12.27 -3.98 1.14
N ASN A 717 -12.62 -2.69 1.19
CA ASN A 717 -12.53 -1.77 0.06
C ASN A 717 -12.63 -0.33 0.53
N VAL A 718 -12.20 0.58 -0.33
CA VAL A 718 -12.46 2.02 -0.20
C VAL A 718 -13.17 2.50 -1.46
N GLY A 719 -14.36 3.08 -1.31
CA GLY A 719 -15.19 3.49 -2.45
C GLY A 719 -14.47 4.45 -3.39
N ASN A 720 -14.29 4.03 -4.65
CA ASN A 720 -13.57 4.77 -5.71
C ASN A 720 -12.14 5.21 -5.34
N TRP A 721 -11.48 4.51 -4.40
CA TRP A 721 -10.11 4.80 -4.01
C TRP A 721 -9.29 3.50 -3.93
N TYR A 722 -8.11 3.51 -4.57
CA TYR A 722 -7.32 2.30 -4.83
C TYR A 722 -5.90 2.41 -4.25
N ALA A 723 -5.76 3.08 -3.11
CA ALA A 723 -4.52 3.15 -2.35
C ALA A 723 -4.81 2.93 -0.87
N PHE A 724 -4.72 1.67 -0.45
CA PHE A 724 -5.01 1.20 0.88
C PHE A 724 -4.36 -0.17 1.11
N ASP A 725 -3.98 -0.43 2.35
CA ASP A 725 -3.60 -1.76 2.82
C ASP A 725 -4.68 -2.32 3.76
N ASP A 726 -4.38 -3.44 4.42
CA ASP A 726 -5.32 -4.11 5.32
C ASP A 726 -5.77 -3.24 6.50
N ASN A 727 -5.01 -2.22 6.91
CA ASN A 727 -5.26 -1.41 8.11
C ASN A 727 -5.30 0.10 7.85
N SER A 728 -4.99 0.57 6.64
CA SER A 728 -4.78 1.99 6.39
C SER A 728 -5.21 2.42 5.00
N VAL A 729 -5.71 3.65 4.89
CA VAL A 729 -5.95 4.34 3.61
C VAL A 729 -4.85 5.36 3.37
N PHE A 730 -4.19 5.28 2.21
CA PHE A 730 -3.13 6.21 1.84
C PHE A 730 -3.74 7.49 1.27
N LEU A 731 -3.28 8.63 1.79
CA LEU A 731 -3.84 9.94 1.46
C LEU A 731 -3.03 10.63 0.36
N PRO A 732 -3.67 11.36 -0.58
CA PRO A 732 -2.98 12.31 -1.43
C PRO A 732 -2.64 13.59 -0.63
N SER A 733 -1.72 14.41 -1.15
CA SER A 733 -1.22 15.66 -0.53
C SER A 733 -2.28 16.61 0.03
N ALA A 734 -3.46 16.65 -0.60
CA ALA A 734 -4.57 17.55 -0.25
C ALA A 734 -5.65 16.90 0.65
N GLY A 735 -5.53 15.60 0.92
CA GLY A 735 -6.59 14.82 1.56
C GLY A 735 -7.74 14.46 0.60
N GLY A 736 -8.85 14.00 1.15
CA GLY A 736 -9.99 13.50 0.38
C GLY A 736 -11.11 12.97 1.28
N SER A 737 -12.16 12.45 0.65
CA SER A 737 -13.27 11.77 1.31
C SER A 737 -13.27 10.29 0.95
N TYR A 738 -13.35 9.42 1.96
CA TYR A 738 -13.18 7.99 1.83
C TYR A 738 -14.36 7.27 2.47
N THR A 739 -14.96 6.34 1.72
CA THR A 739 -15.94 5.39 2.25
C THR A 739 -15.25 4.06 2.42
N ILE A 740 -14.83 3.76 3.65
CA ILE A 740 -14.02 2.60 4.01
C ILE A 740 -14.96 1.51 4.52
N THR A 741 -14.96 0.36 3.85
CA THR A 741 -15.71 -0.82 4.30
C THR A 741 -14.75 -1.79 4.96
N LEU A 742 -15.01 -2.14 6.21
CA LEU A 742 -14.26 -3.15 6.95
C LEU A 742 -14.90 -4.54 6.79
N GLY A 743 -14.10 -5.60 6.76
CA GLY A 743 -14.59 -6.96 6.64
C GLY A 743 -13.49 -7.99 6.42
N ALA A 744 -13.83 -9.10 5.75
CA ALA A 744 -12.83 -9.99 5.19
C ALA A 744 -12.05 -9.27 4.08
N LYS A 745 -10.78 -9.66 3.88
CA LYS A 745 -9.89 -9.09 2.85
C LYS A 745 -10.58 -9.03 1.49
N ALA A 746 -10.30 -7.95 0.75
CA ALA A 746 -10.87 -7.69 -0.57
C ALA A 746 -10.74 -8.90 -1.51
N ASP A 747 -11.78 -9.14 -2.32
CA ASP A 747 -11.68 -10.03 -3.48
C ASP A 747 -11.21 -9.20 -4.69
N ASP A 748 -10.09 -9.63 -5.26
CA ASP A 748 -9.66 -9.43 -6.65
C ASP A 748 -9.79 -8.01 -7.25
N VAL A 749 -8.97 -7.06 -6.77
CA VAL A 749 -8.94 -5.65 -7.22
C VAL A 749 -7.50 -5.18 -7.40
N THR A 750 -7.24 -4.39 -8.46
CA THR A 750 -5.96 -3.69 -8.61
C THR A 750 -5.87 -2.46 -7.69
N HIS A 751 -5.00 -2.48 -6.68
CA HIS A 751 -4.78 -1.34 -5.77
C HIS A 751 -3.36 -1.29 -5.17
N ILE A 752 -2.93 -0.10 -4.75
CA ILE A 752 -1.65 0.10 -4.05
C ILE A 752 -1.79 -0.42 -2.63
N THR A 753 -0.89 -1.33 -2.23
CA THR A 753 -0.81 -1.93 -0.89
C THR A 753 0.40 -1.44 -0.10
N ALA A 754 1.41 -0.86 -0.74
CA ALA A 754 2.49 -0.16 -0.06
C ALA A 754 3.07 0.94 -0.94
N LEU A 755 3.46 2.05 -0.31
CA LEU A 755 4.20 3.14 -0.94
C LEU A 755 5.61 3.22 -0.34
N PRO A 756 6.60 3.72 -1.09
CA PRO A 756 7.94 3.92 -0.56
C PRO A 756 7.93 4.87 0.64
N MET A 757 8.87 4.65 1.56
CA MET A 757 9.16 5.57 2.66
C MET A 757 9.36 7.00 2.13
N ARG A 758 8.73 7.98 2.78
CA ARG A 758 8.73 9.41 2.43
C ARG A 758 8.13 9.81 1.08
N ALA A 759 7.68 8.87 0.25
CA ALA A 759 7.04 9.22 -1.01
C ALA A 759 5.68 9.90 -0.75
N GLU A 760 5.50 11.08 -1.31
CA GLU A 760 4.25 11.81 -1.23
C GLU A 760 3.30 11.34 -2.34
N LEU A 761 2.15 10.79 -1.97
CA LEU A 761 1.13 10.43 -2.93
C LEU A 761 0.42 11.71 -3.38
N LEU A 762 0.31 11.94 -4.70
CA LEU A 762 -0.29 13.16 -5.25
C LEU A 762 -1.71 12.89 -5.77
N SER A 763 -1.92 11.77 -6.44
CA SER A 763 -3.24 11.40 -6.98
C SER A 763 -3.36 9.90 -7.22
N VAL A 764 -4.59 9.38 -7.17
CA VAL A 764 -4.95 8.00 -7.53
C VAL A 764 -6.28 8.02 -8.26
N SER A 765 -6.40 7.22 -9.32
CA SER A 765 -7.64 6.97 -10.05
C SER A 765 -7.65 5.55 -10.60
N GLY A 766 -8.82 4.93 -10.70
CA GLY A 766 -8.94 3.57 -11.21
C GLY A 766 -10.38 3.12 -11.32
N ASP A 767 -10.56 1.90 -11.82
CA ASP A 767 -11.86 1.22 -11.95
C ASP A 767 -11.88 -0.17 -11.28
N GLY A 768 -10.81 -0.49 -10.54
CA GLY A 768 -10.56 -1.79 -9.91
C GLY A 768 -9.84 -2.81 -10.79
N SER A 769 -9.69 -2.52 -12.09
CA SER A 769 -8.78 -3.22 -13.00
C SER A 769 -7.59 -2.32 -13.35
N ASN A 770 -7.88 -1.19 -13.98
CA ASN A 770 -6.89 -0.18 -14.36
C ASN A 770 -6.62 0.75 -13.17
N LEU A 771 -5.36 1.13 -13.02
CA LEU A 771 -4.91 2.01 -11.96
C LEU A 771 -3.98 3.06 -12.55
N SER A 772 -4.19 4.32 -12.21
CA SER A 772 -3.26 5.41 -12.51
C SER A 772 -3.01 6.21 -11.24
N PHE A 773 -1.75 6.48 -10.92
CA PHE A 773 -1.38 7.27 -9.76
C PHE A 773 -0.15 8.15 -10.03
N SER A 774 -0.04 9.22 -9.27
CA SER A 774 1.15 10.10 -9.28
C SER A 774 1.75 10.16 -7.89
N ALA A 775 3.06 10.04 -7.79
CA ALA A 775 3.80 10.16 -6.53
C ALA A 775 5.06 11.03 -6.70
N GLN A 776 5.44 11.75 -5.64
CA GLN A 776 6.69 12.51 -5.55
C GLN A 776 7.61 11.78 -4.56
N GLY A 777 8.75 11.28 -5.02
CA GLY A 777 9.69 10.54 -4.18
C GLY A 777 10.53 9.54 -4.96
N GLU A 778 11.04 8.54 -4.27
CA GLU A 778 11.84 7.44 -4.81
C GLU A 778 11.47 6.12 -4.13
N GLY A 779 11.89 5.00 -4.69
CA GLY A 779 11.76 3.68 -4.09
C GLY A 779 10.64 2.83 -4.70
N LYS A 780 10.17 1.84 -3.93
CA LYS A 780 9.30 0.78 -4.44
C LYS A 780 7.85 0.93 -3.97
N VAL A 781 6.93 0.86 -4.92
CA VAL A 781 5.48 0.76 -4.70
C VAL A 781 5.08 -0.71 -4.83
N VAL A 782 4.27 -1.22 -3.90
CA VAL A 782 3.67 -2.56 -4.04
C VAL A 782 2.22 -2.39 -4.43
N VAL A 783 1.82 -3.10 -5.48
CA VAL A 783 0.46 -3.10 -6.02
C VAL A 783 -0.04 -4.54 -5.99
N ASP A 784 -1.21 -4.74 -5.39
CA ASP A 784 -1.99 -5.94 -5.60
C ASP A 784 -2.74 -5.77 -6.93
N LEU A 785 -2.56 -6.72 -7.85
CA LEU A 785 -3.18 -6.72 -9.17
C LEU A 785 -4.43 -7.59 -9.11
N ARG A 786 -5.49 -7.21 -9.83
CA ARG A 786 -6.54 -8.21 -10.08
C ARG A 786 -5.99 -9.39 -10.89
N ALA A 787 -6.57 -10.57 -10.72
CA ALA A 787 -6.39 -11.77 -11.48
C ALA A 787 -6.44 -11.45 -12.97
N GLU A 788 -5.35 -11.79 -13.66
CA GLU A 788 -5.21 -11.48 -15.08
C GLU A 788 -6.10 -12.36 -15.96
N GLY A 789 -6.36 -13.60 -15.52
CA GLY A 789 -6.94 -14.62 -16.39
C GLY A 789 -6.12 -14.75 -17.67
N THR A 790 -6.73 -14.45 -18.81
CA THR A 790 -6.06 -14.39 -20.11
C THR A 790 -5.54 -13.00 -20.48
N ASP A 791 -5.90 -11.93 -19.76
CA ASP A 791 -5.53 -10.56 -20.12
C ASP A 791 -4.04 -10.26 -19.91
N TRP A 792 -3.52 -9.30 -20.66
CA TRP A 792 -2.16 -8.78 -20.52
C TRP A 792 -2.14 -7.55 -19.60
N VAL A 793 -1.22 -7.55 -18.63
CA VAL A 793 -0.96 -6.38 -17.79
C VAL A 793 0.26 -5.63 -18.31
N SER A 794 0.10 -4.33 -18.51
CA SER A 794 1.19 -3.41 -18.86
C SER A 794 1.35 -2.34 -17.78
N VAL A 795 2.60 -2.04 -17.42
CA VAL A 795 2.96 -0.95 -16.51
C VAL A 795 3.77 0.09 -17.27
N THR A 796 3.41 1.37 -17.14
CA THR A 796 4.18 2.51 -17.65
C THR A 796 4.47 3.49 -16.53
N GLY A 797 5.57 4.24 -16.61
CA GLY A 797 5.95 5.24 -15.61
C GLY A 797 6.71 4.70 -14.39
N ALA A 798 6.88 3.37 -14.32
CA ALA A 798 7.74 2.69 -13.34
C ALA A 798 8.31 1.41 -13.97
N THR A 799 9.39 0.88 -13.38
CA THR A 799 9.95 -0.41 -13.77
C THR A 799 9.34 -1.52 -12.92
N VAL A 800 8.87 -2.62 -13.52
CA VAL A 800 8.41 -3.78 -12.75
C VAL A 800 9.63 -4.52 -12.19
N ALA A 801 9.93 -4.32 -10.91
CA ALA A 801 11.07 -4.94 -10.25
C ALA A 801 10.83 -6.43 -9.94
N SER A 802 9.60 -6.80 -9.62
CA SER A 802 9.18 -8.18 -9.42
C SER A 802 7.67 -8.33 -9.54
N LYS A 803 7.22 -9.55 -9.81
CA LYS A 803 5.80 -9.93 -9.76
C LYS A 803 5.70 -11.37 -9.22
N GLN A 804 4.94 -11.56 -8.14
CA GLN A 804 4.70 -12.86 -7.52
C GLN A 804 3.20 -13.06 -7.38
N GLY A 805 2.62 -13.91 -8.24
CA GLY A 805 1.17 -13.99 -8.38
C GLY A 805 0.61 -12.63 -8.80
N GLU A 806 -0.28 -12.10 -7.99
CA GLU A 806 -0.96 -10.81 -8.16
C GLU A 806 -0.19 -9.64 -7.54
N LEU A 807 0.80 -9.88 -6.68
CA LEU A 807 1.60 -8.80 -6.10
C LEU A 807 2.72 -8.36 -7.05
N ALA A 808 2.65 -7.12 -7.54
CA ALA A 808 3.67 -6.47 -8.35
C ALA A 808 4.43 -5.41 -7.54
N THR A 809 5.76 -5.47 -7.54
CA THR A 809 6.62 -4.42 -6.98
C THR A 809 7.15 -3.53 -8.10
N LEU A 810 6.79 -2.26 -8.06
CA LEU A 810 7.15 -1.24 -9.04
C LEU A 810 8.24 -0.33 -8.48
N ASP A 811 9.37 -0.22 -9.17
CA ASP A 811 10.44 0.70 -8.83
C ASP A 811 10.23 2.03 -9.57
N LEU A 812 10.04 3.10 -8.79
CA LEU A 812 9.89 4.46 -9.31
C LEU A 812 11.23 5.01 -9.81
N GLY A 813 12.37 4.48 -9.35
CA GLY A 813 13.69 5.03 -9.63
C GLY A 813 14.05 6.21 -8.72
N ALA A 814 14.82 7.16 -9.24
CA ALA A 814 15.39 8.27 -8.47
C ALA A 814 14.32 9.27 -7.97
N ILE A 815 14.71 10.09 -6.98
CA ILE A 815 13.86 11.13 -6.38
C ILE A 815 13.29 12.03 -7.48
N GLY A 816 11.96 12.03 -7.60
CA GLY A 816 11.27 12.80 -8.62
C GLY A 816 9.76 12.59 -8.59
N ARG A 817 9.08 13.22 -9.55
CA ARG A 817 7.67 12.95 -9.81
C ARG A 817 7.55 11.77 -10.76
N HIS A 818 6.68 10.84 -10.42
CA HIS A 818 6.39 9.63 -11.18
C HIS A 818 4.89 9.53 -11.45
N ASP A 819 4.51 9.43 -12.72
CA ASP A 819 3.14 9.22 -13.15
C ASP A 819 3.02 7.77 -13.68
N VAL A 820 2.46 6.88 -12.85
CA VAL A 820 2.41 5.44 -13.10
C VAL A 820 1.03 5.05 -13.59
N LYS A 821 0.99 4.16 -14.59
CA LYS A 821 -0.25 3.58 -15.11
C LYS A 821 -0.12 2.06 -15.24
N ILE A 822 -1.13 1.36 -14.76
CA ILE A 822 -1.33 -0.08 -14.91
C ILE A 822 -2.58 -0.28 -15.75
N SER A 823 -2.47 -1.07 -16.80
CA SER A 823 -3.57 -1.30 -17.73
C SER A 823 -3.69 -2.77 -18.10
N TYR A 824 -4.92 -3.22 -18.27
CA TYR A 824 -5.26 -4.57 -18.72
C TYR A 824 -5.71 -4.51 -20.18
N SER A 825 -5.12 -5.35 -21.02
CA SER A 825 -5.48 -5.50 -22.43
C SER A 825 -5.94 -6.93 -22.68
N ALA A 826 -7.10 -7.09 -23.32
CA ALA A 826 -7.63 -8.41 -23.63
C ALA A 826 -6.64 -9.22 -24.50
N ASN A 827 -6.62 -10.54 -24.30
CA ASN A 827 -5.90 -11.43 -25.19
C ASN A 827 -6.57 -11.49 -26.57
N VAL A 828 -5.80 -11.26 -27.63
CA VAL A 828 -6.25 -11.33 -29.01
C VAL A 828 -5.52 -12.48 -29.67
N ALA A 829 -6.24 -13.33 -30.39
CA ALA A 829 -5.61 -14.45 -31.08
C ALA A 829 -4.61 -13.99 -32.16
N PRO A 830 -3.51 -14.72 -32.37
CA PRO A 830 -2.59 -14.47 -33.48
C PRO A 830 -3.31 -14.54 -34.83
N VAL A 831 -2.86 -13.75 -35.81
CA VAL A 831 -3.36 -13.76 -37.18
C VAL A 831 -2.29 -14.32 -38.11
N ILE A 832 -2.57 -15.45 -38.77
CA ILE A 832 -1.71 -15.99 -39.83
C ILE A 832 -1.90 -15.15 -41.10
N ASP A 833 -0.85 -14.50 -41.56
CA ASP A 833 -0.87 -13.56 -42.69
C ASP A 833 -0.04 -14.06 -43.91
N SER A 834 0.69 -15.17 -43.76
CA SER A 834 1.34 -15.86 -44.87
C SER A 834 0.35 -16.34 -45.94
N ASN A 835 0.82 -16.48 -47.18
CA ASN A 835 0.05 -16.98 -48.34
C ASN A 835 -1.25 -16.20 -48.62
N GLY A 836 -1.28 -14.91 -48.27
CA GLY A 836 -2.43 -14.03 -48.51
C GLY A 836 -3.43 -13.94 -47.35
N GLY A 837 -3.16 -14.59 -46.20
CA GLY A 837 -3.88 -14.38 -44.93
C GLY A 837 -5.37 -14.77 -44.89
N GLY A 838 -5.87 -15.46 -45.91
CA GLY A 838 -7.27 -15.91 -45.96
C GLY A 838 -7.54 -17.10 -45.03
N ALA A 839 -8.81 -17.29 -44.65
CA ALA A 839 -9.22 -18.45 -43.84
C ALA A 839 -8.99 -19.80 -44.55
N ARG A 840 -8.99 -19.80 -45.89
CA ARG A 840 -8.60 -20.93 -46.74
C ARG A 840 -7.63 -20.43 -47.81
N VAL A 841 -6.56 -21.16 -48.03
CA VAL A 841 -5.53 -20.87 -49.03
C VAL A 841 -5.33 -22.10 -49.89
N ALA A 842 -5.35 -21.92 -51.21
CA ALA A 842 -4.96 -22.95 -52.16
C ALA A 842 -3.47 -22.77 -52.51
N LEU A 843 -2.69 -23.84 -52.36
CA LEU A 843 -1.28 -23.88 -52.74
C LEU A 843 -1.11 -24.94 -53.83
N LYS A 844 -0.12 -24.75 -54.68
CA LYS A 844 0.29 -25.76 -55.67
C LYS A 844 1.75 -26.09 -55.48
N ILE A 845 2.05 -27.37 -55.31
CA ILE A 845 3.41 -27.89 -55.33
C ILE A 845 3.52 -29.00 -56.37
N LEU A 846 4.74 -29.30 -56.80
CA LEU A 846 4.99 -30.51 -57.57
C LEU A 846 5.20 -31.68 -56.61
N GLU A 847 4.97 -32.89 -57.10
CA GLU A 847 5.31 -34.12 -56.38
C GLU A 847 6.82 -34.28 -56.16
N ASN A 848 7.24 -35.37 -55.50
CA ASN A 848 8.65 -35.69 -55.24
C ASN A 848 9.40 -34.72 -54.30
N GLN A 849 8.69 -33.78 -53.66
CA GLN A 849 9.23 -32.87 -52.64
C GLN A 849 8.36 -32.81 -51.38
N THR A 850 8.99 -32.56 -50.23
CA THR A 850 8.28 -32.51 -48.94
C THR A 850 7.95 -31.09 -48.48
N ALA A 851 8.70 -30.08 -48.90
CA ALA A 851 8.46 -28.69 -48.48
C ALA A 851 7.17 -28.13 -49.10
N VAL A 852 6.33 -27.50 -48.28
CA VAL A 852 5.05 -26.93 -48.70
C VAL A 852 5.09 -25.41 -48.66
N THR A 853 5.22 -24.84 -47.46
CA THR A 853 5.22 -23.39 -47.21
C THR A 853 5.78 -23.11 -45.83
N THR A 854 6.15 -21.86 -45.56
CA THR A 854 6.43 -21.39 -44.20
C THR A 854 5.33 -20.42 -43.76
N LEU A 855 4.76 -20.65 -42.59
CA LEU A 855 3.76 -19.75 -42.02
C LEU A 855 4.41 -18.52 -41.37
N HIS A 856 3.70 -17.41 -41.45
CA HIS A 856 3.97 -16.20 -40.70
C HIS A 856 2.68 -15.75 -40.03
N ALA A 857 2.78 -15.34 -38.78
CA ALA A 857 1.68 -14.78 -38.02
C ALA A 857 2.14 -13.50 -37.31
N SER A 858 1.19 -12.62 -37.04
CA SER A 858 1.36 -11.42 -36.24
C SER A 858 0.34 -11.40 -35.10
N ASP A 859 0.66 -10.71 -34.01
CA ASP A 859 -0.20 -10.62 -32.84
C ASP A 859 -0.34 -9.17 -32.38
N ALA A 860 -1.57 -8.75 -32.04
CA ALA A 860 -1.85 -7.40 -31.55
C ALA A 860 -1.26 -7.15 -30.15
N ASN A 861 -1.08 -8.21 -29.35
CA ASN A 861 -0.50 -8.19 -28.01
C ASN A 861 1.04 -8.33 -28.04
N ALA A 862 1.70 -8.36 -29.20
CA ALA A 862 3.16 -8.48 -29.30
C ALA A 862 3.92 -7.40 -28.50
N GLY A 863 3.38 -6.17 -28.43
CA GLY A 863 3.95 -5.08 -27.63
C GLY A 863 3.90 -5.31 -26.12
N ALA A 864 3.07 -6.24 -25.64
CA ALA A 864 3.00 -6.69 -24.24
C ALA A 864 3.94 -7.88 -23.95
N GLY A 865 4.76 -8.28 -24.92
CA GLY A 865 5.72 -9.39 -24.80
C GLY A 865 5.15 -10.76 -25.18
N ASP A 866 4.02 -10.79 -25.90
CA ASP A 866 3.42 -12.06 -26.32
C ASP A 866 4.30 -12.82 -27.32
N SER A 867 4.14 -14.14 -27.31
CA SER A 867 4.79 -15.08 -28.22
C SER A 867 3.84 -16.21 -28.55
N PHE A 868 3.95 -16.76 -29.76
CA PHE A 868 3.09 -17.86 -30.22
C PHE A 868 3.92 -18.99 -30.83
N VAL A 869 3.30 -20.17 -30.91
CA VAL A 869 3.86 -21.35 -31.55
C VAL A 869 2.95 -21.85 -32.66
N TYR A 870 3.57 -22.36 -33.73
CA TYR A 870 2.82 -22.94 -34.85
C TYR A 870 2.48 -24.41 -34.60
N LYS A 871 1.28 -24.84 -35.00
CA LYS A 871 0.77 -26.20 -34.83
C LYS A 871 -0.10 -26.63 -36.00
N ILE A 872 -0.20 -27.95 -36.22
CA ILE A 872 -1.27 -28.54 -37.04
C ILE A 872 -2.45 -28.76 -36.12
N LEU A 873 -3.59 -28.15 -36.45
CA LEU A 873 -4.82 -28.21 -35.66
C LEU A 873 -5.77 -29.31 -36.15
N GLY A 874 -5.66 -29.74 -37.41
CA GLY A 874 -6.52 -30.76 -38.00
C GLY A 874 -6.47 -30.76 -39.53
N GLY A 875 -7.56 -31.17 -40.16
CA GLY A 875 -7.65 -31.42 -41.61
C GLY A 875 -7.73 -32.91 -41.92
N ALA A 876 -8.25 -33.26 -43.09
CA ALA A 876 -8.41 -34.66 -43.50
C ALA A 876 -7.05 -35.35 -43.63
N ASP A 877 -6.02 -34.60 -44.04
CA ASP A 877 -4.68 -35.11 -44.36
C ASP A 877 -3.64 -34.72 -43.31
N ALA A 878 -4.07 -34.20 -42.16
CA ALA A 878 -3.21 -33.65 -41.10
C ALA A 878 -2.07 -34.58 -40.69
N ALA A 879 -2.32 -35.89 -40.65
CA ALA A 879 -1.34 -36.90 -40.27
C ALA A 879 -0.15 -36.99 -41.26
N LEU A 880 -0.34 -36.56 -42.50
CA LEU A 880 0.68 -36.56 -43.55
C LEU A 880 1.63 -35.36 -43.45
N PHE A 881 1.33 -34.39 -42.59
CA PHE A 881 2.12 -33.17 -42.44
C PHE A 881 2.88 -33.10 -41.11
N SER A 882 3.92 -32.29 -41.13
CA SER A 882 4.67 -31.82 -39.99
C SER A 882 4.77 -30.29 -40.06
N ILE A 883 4.89 -29.65 -38.90
CA ILE A 883 5.13 -28.23 -38.80
C ILE A 883 6.21 -27.97 -37.75
N ASP A 884 7.16 -27.11 -38.07
CA ASP A 884 8.13 -26.62 -37.09
C ASP A 884 7.49 -25.52 -36.22
N ALA A 885 7.44 -25.75 -34.91
CA ALA A 885 6.69 -24.92 -33.99
C ALA A 885 7.26 -23.49 -33.82
N LYS A 886 8.51 -23.23 -34.22
CA LYS A 886 9.17 -21.92 -34.10
C LYS A 886 9.20 -21.16 -35.42
N THR A 887 9.53 -21.86 -36.49
CA THR A 887 9.73 -21.26 -37.82
C THR A 887 8.45 -21.25 -38.66
N GLY A 888 7.45 -22.06 -38.32
CA GLY A 888 6.22 -22.19 -39.09
C GLY A 888 6.38 -22.99 -40.37
N ALA A 889 7.52 -23.65 -40.59
CA ALA A 889 7.77 -24.46 -41.79
C ALA A 889 6.85 -25.69 -41.82
N VAL A 890 5.96 -25.75 -42.82
CA VAL A 890 5.04 -26.86 -43.09
C VAL A 890 5.65 -27.75 -44.17
N ALA A 891 5.68 -29.05 -43.90
CA ALA A 891 6.18 -30.04 -44.82
C ALA A 891 5.38 -31.35 -44.75
N PHE A 892 5.25 -32.02 -45.89
CA PHE A 892 4.86 -33.42 -45.92
C PHE A 892 5.89 -34.28 -45.18
N ARG A 893 5.42 -35.33 -44.51
CA ARG A 893 6.27 -36.32 -43.84
C ARG A 893 6.96 -37.25 -44.84
N ALA A 894 6.31 -37.51 -45.97
CA ALA A 894 6.85 -38.25 -47.11
C ALA A 894 6.46 -37.47 -48.38
N ALA A 895 7.32 -37.44 -49.39
CA ALA A 895 7.00 -36.76 -50.64
C ALA A 895 5.73 -37.37 -51.25
N PRO A 896 4.75 -36.55 -51.67
CA PRO A 896 3.59 -37.07 -52.39
C PRO A 896 4.01 -37.53 -53.80
N ASP A 897 3.22 -38.46 -54.33
CA ASP A 897 3.32 -39.10 -55.65
C ASP A 897 1.94 -38.90 -56.32
N TYR A 898 1.94 -38.32 -57.52
CA TYR A 898 0.74 -37.86 -58.22
C TYR A 898 -0.08 -39.02 -58.79
N GLU A 899 0.59 -40.08 -59.22
CA GLU A 899 0.03 -41.31 -59.76
C GLU A 899 -0.57 -42.17 -58.64
N THR A 900 -0.02 -42.06 -57.43
CA THR A 900 -0.44 -42.79 -56.23
C THR A 900 -0.83 -41.86 -55.07
N PRO A 901 -1.90 -41.05 -55.20
CA PRO A 901 -2.28 -40.09 -54.18
C PRO A 901 -2.57 -40.77 -52.82
N LEU A 902 -2.06 -40.17 -51.75
CA LEU A 902 -2.28 -40.61 -50.37
C LEU A 902 -3.29 -39.76 -49.61
N ASP A 903 -3.78 -38.69 -50.23
CA ASP A 903 -4.82 -37.85 -49.64
C ASP A 903 -6.12 -38.65 -49.41
N ALA A 904 -6.94 -38.17 -48.47
CA ALA A 904 -8.17 -38.83 -48.07
C ALA A 904 -9.23 -38.92 -49.18
N GLY A 905 -9.10 -38.16 -50.27
CA GLY A 905 -10.00 -38.11 -51.43
C GLY A 905 -9.46 -38.79 -52.70
N LYS A 906 -8.17 -39.13 -52.74
CA LYS A 906 -7.44 -39.59 -53.92
C LYS A 906 -7.52 -38.60 -55.10
N ASP A 907 -7.63 -37.31 -54.83
CA ASP A 907 -7.83 -36.26 -55.84
C ASP A 907 -6.63 -35.32 -56.02
N ASN A 908 -5.50 -35.64 -55.38
CA ASN A 908 -4.27 -34.85 -55.37
C ASN A 908 -4.42 -33.48 -54.70
N VAL A 909 -5.45 -33.28 -53.86
CA VAL A 909 -5.62 -32.09 -53.02
C VAL A 909 -5.56 -32.49 -51.54
N TYR A 910 -4.50 -32.06 -50.86
CA TYR A 910 -4.27 -32.37 -49.45
C TYR A 910 -4.78 -31.23 -48.56
N ASP A 911 -5.75 -31.52 -47.69
CA ASP A 911 -6.40 -30.57 -46.79
C ASP A 911 -5.82 -30.65 -45.37
N VAL A 912 -5.13 -29.59 -44.95
CA VAL A 912 -4.57 -29.44 -43.60
C VAL A 912 -4.99 -28.10 -42.97
N ILE A 913 -5.35 -28.11 -41.69
CA ILE A 913 -5.63 -26.91 -40.90
C ILE A 913 -4.43 -26.66 -40.01
N VAL A 914 -3.77 -25.53 -40.23
CA VAL A 914 -2.64 -25.06 -39.44
C VAL A 914 -3.09 -23.93 -38.52
N GLY A 915 -2.34 -23.69 -37.45
CA GLY A 915 -2.64 -22.66 -36.47
C GLY A 915 -1.42 -22.06 -35.82
N ALA A 916 -1.60 -20.86 -35.28
CA ALA A 916 -0.67 -20.18 -34.38
C ALA A 916 -1.39 -19.98 -33.04
N VAL A 917 -0.78 -20.46 -31.95
CA VAL A 917 -1.35 -20.39 -30.60
C VAL A 917 -0.44 -19.53 -29.75
N ASP A 918 -0.99 -18.46 -29.19
CA ASP A 918 -0.26 -17.57 -28.29
C ASP A 918 0.04 -18.22 -26.93
N SER A 919 0.82 -17.50 -26.13
CA SER A 919 1.29 -17.96 -24.82
C SER A 919 0.18 -18.04 -23.77
N ARG A 920 -0.96 -17.37 -23.99
CA ARG A 920 -2.15 -17.36 -23.11
C ARG A 920 -3.33 -18.19 -23.66
N GLY A 921 -3.09 -18.93 -24.75
CA GLY A 921 -3.98 -19.95 -25.30
C GLY A 921 -4.97 -19.50 -26.37
N ALA A 922 -4.98 -18.23 -26.80
CA ALA A 922 -5.80 -17.87 -27.97
C ALA A 922 -5.11 -18.34 -29.27
N GLN A 923 -5.93 -18.65 -30.28
CA GLN A 923 -5.46 -19.35 -31.48
C GLN A 923 -6.03 -18.75 -32.77
N GLY A 924 -5.14 -18.50 -33.72
CA GLY A 924 -5.47 -18.26 -35.12
C GLY A 924 -5.36 -19.55 -35.93
N SER A 925 -6.18 -19.70 -36.96
CA SER A 925 -6.12 -20.87 -37.85
C SER A 925 -6.28 -20.50 -39.33
N GLN A 926 -5.69 -21.32 -40.19
CA GLN A 926 -5.77 -21.22 -41.64
C GLN A 926 -5.86 -22.63 -42.23
N ALA A 927 -6.83 -22.87 -43.11
CA ALA A 927 -6.91 -24.11 -43.87
C ALA A 927 -6.08 -23.99 -45.14
N LEU A 928 -5.24 -24.99 -45.41
CA LEU A 928 -4.44 -25.11 -46.63
C LEU A 928 -5.00 -26.28 -47.44
N ALA A 929 -5.31 -26.00 -48.70
CA ALA A 929 -5.60 -27.01 -49.73
C ALA A 929 -4.39 -27.06 -50.66
N ILE A 930 -3.56 -28.10 -50.53
CA ILE A 930 -2.33 -28.25 -51.31
C ILE A 930 -2.60 -29.17 -52.50
N THR A 931 -2.69 -28.60 -53.70
CA THR A 931 -2.73 -29.36 -54.94
C THR A 931 -1.33 -29.85 -55.31
N VAL A 932 -1.15 -31.16 -55.38
CA VAL A 932 0.06 -31.78 -55.92
C VAL A 932 -0.09 -31.89 -57.43
N GLY A 933 0.92 -31.45 -58.17
CA GLY A 933 0.98 -31.54 -59.62
C GLY A 933 2.00 -32.56 -60.10
N ASP A 934 1.60 -33.26 -61.15
CA ASP A 934 2.40 -34.20 -61.96
C ASP A 934 3.75 -33.61 -62.41
N VAL A 935 4.81 -34.39 -62.24
CA VAL A 935 6.13 -34.21 -62.85
C VAL A 935 6.30 -35.17 -64.03
N LYS A 936 6.24 -34.62 -65.24
CA LYS A 936 6.45 -35.39 -66.48
C LYS A 936 7.77 -36.15 -66.51
N GLY A 937 7.71 -37.41 -66.96
CA GLY A 937 8.86 -38.22 -67.35
C GLY A 937 9.61 -37.71 -68.58
N ILE A 938 10.63 -38.46 -68.97
CA ILE A 938 11.64 -38.08 -69.96
C ILE A 938 11.50 -38.84 -71.28
N THR A 939 11.96 -38.20 -72.36
CA THR A 939 12.16 -38.87 -73.65
C THR A 939 13.64 -39.10 -73.86
N LEU A 940 14.04 -40.36 -73.99
CA LEU A 940 15.41 -40.76 -74.28
C LEU A 940 15.49 -41.33 -75.70
N THR A 941 16.49 -40.89 -76.44
CA THR A 941 16.81 -41.43 -77.76
C THR A 941 18.29 -41.76 -77.79
N GLY A 942 18.60 -43.01 -78.09
CA GLY A 942 19.94 -43.54 -78.32
C GLY A 942 20.52 -43.07 -79.64
N LYS A 943 21.53 -43.78 -80.11
CA LYS A 943 22.33 -43.52 -81.30
C LYS A 943 22.31 -44.76 -82.20
N GLY A 944 22.93 -44.68 -83.36
CA GLY A 944 23.17 -45.85 -84.21
C GLY A 944 24.28 -46.79 -83.71
N THR A 945 24.54 -46.83 -82.40
CA THR A 945 25.54 -47.68 -81.74
C THR A 945 24.97 -48.25 -80.44
N ASN A 946 25.52 -49.34 -79.93
CA ASN A 946 25.10 -49.95 -78.65
C ASN A 946 25.05 -48.94 -77.47
N ASP A 947 23.85 -48.70 -76.94
CA ASP A 947 23.59 -47.78 -75.84
C ASP A 947 23.02 -48.49 -74.60
N VAL A 948 23.14 -47.84 -73.44
CA VAL A 948 22.43 -48.21 -72.20
C VAL A 948 21.61 -47.00 -71.77
N LEU A 949 20.29 -47.11 -71.89
CA LEU A 949 19.33 -46.06 -71.61
C LEU A 949 18.52 -46.45 -70.36
N THR A 950 18.39 -45.53 -69.41
CA THR A 950 17.63 -45.76 -68.18
C THR A 950 16.75 -44.55 -67.94
N GLY A 951 15.46 -44.82 -67.79
CA GLY A 951 14.41 -43.86 -67.49
C GLY A 951 14.50 -43.29 -66.07
N THR A 952 13.39 -42.69 -65.67
CA THR A 952 13.02 -42.18 -64.36
C THR A 952 11.91 -43.07 -63.78
N ASN A 953 11.34 -42.71 -62.65
CA ASN A 953 10.17 -43.44 -62.12
C ASN A 953 8.84 -42.87 -62.66
N GLU A 954 8.92 -42.04 -63.69
CA GLU A 954 7.80 -41.37 -64.34
C GLU A 954 7.56 -41.99 -65.71
N GLN A 955 6.40 -41.74 -66.35
CA GLN A 955 6.15 -42.25 -67.71
C GLN A 955 7.18 -41.73 -68.73
N ASP A 956 8.01 -42.64 -69.22
CA ASP A 956 9.10 -42.36 -70.14
C ASP A 956 8.84 -42.88 -71.55
N THR A 957 9.57 -42.29 -72.51
CA THR A 957 9.65 -42.82 -73.87
C THR A 957 11.11 -43.02 -74.23
N ILE A 958 11.53 -44.27 -74.38
CA ILE A 958 12.92 -44.66 -74.61
C ILE A 958 13.04 -45.33 -75.98
N THR A 959 13.91 -44.80 -76.85
CA THR A 959 14.17 -45.34 -78.19
C THR A 959 15.66 -45.63 -78.37
N GLY A 960 16.07 -46.85 -78.67
CA GLY A 960 17.48 -47.27 -78.85
C GLY A 960 18.08 -46.84 -80.19
N LEU A 961 17.30 -46.94 -81.27
CA LEU A 961 17.66 -46.71 -82.68
C LEU A 961 18.41 -47.86 -83.35
N GLY A 962 19.74 -47.92 -83.26
CA GLY A 962 20.50 -48.91 -84.01
C GLY A 962 21.65 -49.43 -83.18
N GLY A 963 21.85 -50.74 -83.04
CA GLY A 963 22.91 -51.21 -82.15
C GLY A 963 22.57 -52.53 -81.48
N LYS A 964 23.01 -52.67 -80.24
CA LYS A 964 22.59 -53.72 -79.31
C LYS A 964 22.40 -53.01 -77.98
N ASP A 965 21.22 -52.47 -77.82
CA ASP A 965 20.90 -51.50 -76.79
C ASP A 965 20.34 -52.18 -75.55
N VAL A 966 20.49 -51.55 -74.39
CA VAL A 966 19.83 -51.95 -73.13
C VAL A 966 18.96 -50.80 -72.67
N LEU A 967 17.65 -50.97 -72.73
CA LEU A 967 16.66 -49.97 -72.31
C LEU A 967 16.00 -50.43 -71.01
N ASN A 968 16.01 -49.57 -69.98
CA ASN A 968 15.34 -49.81 -68.70
C ASN A 968 14.36 -48.66 -68.42
N GLY A 969 13.06 -48.93 -68.37
CA GLY A 969 12.01 -47.96 -68.07
C GLY A 969 12.03 -47.52 -66.60
N LEU A 970 12.09 -48.48 -65.69
CA LEU A 970 12.04 -48.37 -64.21
C LEU A 970 10.62 -48.39 -63.65
N ALA A 971 9.98 -47.26 -63.42
CA ALA A 971 8.60 -47.21 -62.97
C ALA A 971 7.87 -46.14 -63.78
N GLY A 972 6.55 -46.26 -63.88
CA GLY A 972 5.76 -45.46 -64.83
C GLY A 972 5.27 -46.34 -65.98
N ASP A 973 4.27 -45.87 -66.72
CA ASP A 973 3.72 -46.58 -67.87
C ASP A 973 4.58 -46.26 -69.12
N ASP A 974 5.67 -47.00 -69.34
CA ASP A 974 6.74 -46.61 -70.27
C ASP A 974 6.52 -47.08 -71.72
N ILE A 975 7.13 -46.37 -72.68
CA ILE A 975 7.19 -46.78 -74.09
C ILE A 975 8.65 -47.07 -74.45
N LEU A 976 8.98 -48.33 -74.75
CA LEU A 976 10.34 -48.77 -75.07
C LEU A 976 10.42 -49.28 -76.52
N ASN A 977 11.30 -48.70 -77.33
CA ASN A 977 11.56 -49.12 -78.70
C ASN A 977 13.06 -49.40 -78.89
N GLY A 978 13.45 -50.66 -79.08
CA GLY A 978 14.87 -51.02 -79.31
C GLY A 978 15.43 -50.41 -80.60
N GLY A 979 14.65 -50.43 -81.68
CA GLY A 979 15.11 -50.09 -83.01
C GLY A 979 15.77 -51.29 -83.70
N THR A 980 16.69 -51.08 -84.63
CA THR A 980 17.39 -52.16 -85.33
C THR A 980 18.54 -52.68 -84.49
N GLY A 981 18.54 -53.96 -84.15
CA GLY A 981 19.60 -54.41 -83.25
C GLY A 981 19.43 -55.81 -82.75
N ALA A 982 20.12 -56.11 -81.66
CA ALA A 982 19.74 -57.22 -80.80
C ALA A 982 19.68 -56.62 -79.40
N ASP A 983 18.54 -56.01 -79.11
CA ASP A 983 18.34 -55.11 -77.99
C ASP A 983 17.76 -55.85 -76.79
N THR A 984 17.94 -55.29 -75.60
CA THR A 984 17.42 -55.80 -74.34
C THR A 984 16.57 -54.73 -73.70
N MET A 985 15.28 -54.98 -73.51
CA MET A 985 14.33 -54.01 -72.94
C MET A 985 13.77 -54.55 -71.62
N THR A 986 13.68 -53.67 -70.63
CA THR A 986 13.11 -53.94 -69.30
C THR A 986 12.12 -52.81 -69.02
N GLY A 987 10.84 -53.12 -68.90
CA GLY A 987 9.80 -52.11 -68.65
C GLY A 987 9.86 -51.60 -67.23
N GLY A 988 9.77 -52.53 -66.27
CA GLY A 988 9.78 -52.25 -64.84
C GLY A 988 8.38 -52.27 -64.24
N ALA A 989 8.07 -51.30 -63.39
CA ALA A 989 6.80 -51.21 -62.67
C ALA A 989 5.85 -50.22 -63.34
N GLY A 990 4.81 -50.72 -64.00
CA GLY A 990 3.83 -49.91 -64.70
C GLY A 990 3.14 -50.74 -65.76
N ARG A 991 2.45 -50.10 -66.70
CA ARG A 991 1.95 -50.73 -67.92
C ARG A 991 2.82 -50.32 -69.09
N ASP A 992 3.76 -51.17 -69.44
CA ASP A 992 4.79 -50.83 -70.40
C ASP A 992 4.43 -51.30 -71.81
N THR A 993 4.85 -50.53 -72.82
CA THR A 993 4.64 -50.83 -74.23
C THR A 993 5.97 -50.98 -74.94
N PHE A 994 6.26 -52.19 -75.40
CA PHE A 994 7.45 -52.52 -76.18
C PHE A 994 7.14 -52.45 -77.68
N VAL A 995 7.75 -51.52 -78.38
CA VAL A 995 7.36 -51.11 -79.74
C VAL A 995 8.35 -51.63 -80.78
N PHE A 996 7.82 -52.25 -81.83
CA PHE A 996 8.52 -52.73 -83.02
C PHE A 996 7.85 -52.16 -84.26
N THR A 997 8.62 -51.45 -85.07
CA THR A 997 8.13 -50.66 -86.22
C THR A 997 8.52 -51.23 -87.58
N SER A 998 9.46 -52.16 -87.61
CA SER A 998 9.96 -52.81 -88.82
C SER A 998 10.32 -54.27 -88.55
N THR A 999 10.21 -55.12 -89.58
CA THR A 999 10.75 -56.50 -89.50
C THR A 999 12.27 -56.54 -89.35
N LEU A 1000 12.96 -55.40 -89.52
CA LEU A 1000 14.40 -55.25 -89.29
C LEU A 1000 14.75 -54.88 -87.86
N ASP A 1001 13.76 -54.51 -87.04
CA ASP A 1001 14.02 -54.08 -85.66
C ASP A 1001 14.59 -55.25 -84.87
N SER A 1002 13.96 -56.42 -85.01
CA SER A 1002 14.41 -57.64 -84.35
C SER A 1002 14.65 -58.80 -85.34
N GLY A 1003 15.81 -59.47 -85.25
CA GLY A 1003 16.18 -60.55 -86.15
C GLY A 1003 15.53 -61.91 -85.85
N ILE A 1004 15.93 -62.93 -86.62
CA ILE A 1004 15.32 -64.28 -86.60
C ILE A 1004 16.12 -65.36 -85.85
N THR A 1005 17.22 -64.98 -85.20
CA THR A 1005 18.08 -65.91 -84.44
C THR A 1005 18.24 -65.44 -83.01
N ALA A 1006 18.53 -66.36 -82.09
CA ALA A 1006 18.80 -66.03 -80.69
C ALA A 1006 19.93 -65.00 -80.46
N SER A 1007 20.82 -64.77 -81.44
CA SER A 1007 21.91 -63.78 -81.34
C SER A 1007 21.60 -62.41 -81.96
N THR A 1008 20.47 -62.31 -82.66
CA THR A 1008 20.08 -61.15 -83.47
C THR A 1008 18.66 -60.65 -83.19
N ARG A 1009 17.91 -61.32 -82.30
CA ARG A 1009 16.57 -60.90 -81.88
C ARG A 1009 16.64 -60.09 -80.59
N ASP A 1010 15.66 -59.24 -80.41
CA ASP A 1010 15.48 -58.45 -79.21
C ASP A 1010 14.88 -59.29 -78.09
N VAL A 1011 15.22 -58.90 -76.86
CA VAL A 1011 14.83 -59.58 -75.64
C VAL A 1011 14.11 -58.60 -74.72
N ILE A 1012 12.89 -58.91 -74.32
CA ILE A 1012 12.18 -58.22 -73.25
C ILE A 1012 12.35 -59.05 -71.98
N THR A 1013 12.88 -58.46 -70.91
CA THR A 1013 13.38 -59.22 -69.75
C THR A 1013 12.35 -59.47 -68.65
N ASP A 1014 11.30 -58.65 -68.57
CA ASP A 1014 10.36 -58.62 -67.44
C ASP A 1014 8.88 -58.51 -67.81
N PHE A 1015 8.53 -58.74 -69.08
CA PHE A 1015 7.16 -58.66 -69.59
C PHE A 1015 6.12 -59.28 -68.64
N VAL A 1016 5.10 -58.52 -68.27
CA VAL A 1016 3.99 -58.95 -67.42
C VAL A 1016 2.72 -59.12 -68.25
N HIS A 1017 2.31 -60.37 -68.45
CA HIS A 1017 1.06 -60.71 -69.15
C HIS A 1017 -0.16 -59.96 -68.58
N GLY A 1018 -0.96 -59.37 -69.46
CA GLY A 1018 -2.18 -58.63 -69.11
C GLY A 1018 -1.96 -57.22 -68.54
N VAL A 1019 -0.70 -56.80 -68.38
CA VAL A 1019 -0.30 -55.47 -67.92
C VAL A 1019 0.47 -54.77 -69.05
N ASP A 1020 1.53 -55.41 -69.53
CA ASP A 1020 2.39 -54.89 -70.59
C ASP A 1020 1.88 -55.27 -71.99
N ARG A 1021 2.36 -54.56 -73.00
CA ARG A 1021 1.99 -54.78 -74.41
C ARG A 1021 3.18 -54.79 -75.34
N ILE A 1022 3.06 -55.57 -76.40
CA ILE A 1022 4.00 -55.61 -77.53
C ILE A 1022 3.31 -54.98 -78.73
N ASP A 1023 3.80 -53.84 -79.18
CA ASP A 1023 3.28 -53.13 -80.33
C ASP A 1023 4.04 -53.52 -81.59
N VAL A 1024 3.35 -54.17 -82.52
CA VAL A 1024 3.84 -54.54 -83.85
C VAL A 1024 2.96 -53.94 -84.95
N SER A 1025 2.04 -53.05 -84.59
CA SER A 1025 0.99 -52.52 -85.47
C SER A 1025 1.53 -51.65 -86.59
N ALA A 1026 2.78 -51.17 -86.47
CA ALA A 1026 3.47 -50.41 -87.51
C ALA A 1026 4.12 -51.30 -88.59
N ILE A 1027 4.16 -52.62 -88.39
CA ILE A 1027 4.69 -53.58 -89.36
C ILE A 1027 3.53 -54.08 -90.24
N ASP A 1028 3.58 -53.79 -91.54
CA ASP A 1028 2.62 -54.32 -92.49
C ASP A 1028 2.70 -55.85 -92.55
N ALA A 1029 1.68 -56.50 -92.00
CA ALA A 1029 1.63 -57.94 -91.84
C ALA A 1029 1.50 -58.69 -93.17
N ASN A 1030 1.17 -58.05 -94.30
CA ASN A 1030 1.13 -58.71 -95.61
C ASN A 1030 1.53 -57.78 -96.76
N ILE A 1031 2.83 -57.73 -97.05
CA ILE A 1031 3.42 -56.87 -98.09
C ILE A 1031 2.95 -57.15 -99.53
N TYR A 1032 2.14 -58.19 -99.75
CA TYR A 1032 1.55 -58.53 -101.06
C TYR A 1032 0.12 -58.00 -101.22
N THR A 1033 -0.47 -57.49 -100.14
CA THR A 1033 -1.77 -56.84 -100.15
C THR A 1033 -1.56 -55.33 -100.01
N LYS A 1034 -2.41 -54.53 -100.67
CA LYS A 1034 -2.24 -53.08 -100.67
C LYS A 1034 -2.83 -52.49 -99.39
N GLY A 1035 -2.01 -51.76 -98.64
CA GLY A 1035 -2.38 -51.10 -97.38
C GLY A 1035 -1.56 -51.66 -96.23
N ASP A 1036 -1.78 -51.19 -95.02
CA ASP A 1036 -1.17 -51.75 -93.81
C ASP A 1036 -2.09 -52.84 -93.24
N GLN A 1037 -1.62 -54.08 -93.11
CA GLN A 1037 -2.41 -55.20 -92.59
C GLN A 1037 -2.01 -55.51 -91.15
N ALA A 1038 -3.01 -55.77 -90.31
CA ALA A 1038 -2.79 -56.27 -88.96
C ALA A 1038 -2.36 -57.74 -88.96
N PHE A 1039 -1.52 -58.12 -88.00
CA PHE A 1039 -1.20 -59.52 -87.78
C PHE A 1039 -2.37 -60.27 -87.16
N THR A 1040 -2.57 -61.51 -87.59
CA THR A 1040 -3.43 -62.46 -86.88
C THR A 1040 -2.58 -63.28 -85.92
N PHE A 1041 -2.81 -63.13 -84.62
CA PHE A 1041 -2.11 -63.90 -83.60
C PHE A 1041 -2.65 -65.33 -83.48
N LEU A 1042 -1.74 -66.30 -83.58
CA LEU A 1042 -2.00 -67.72 -83.40
C LEU A 1042 -1.77 -68.07 -81.92
N ALA A 1043 -2.86 -68.05 -81.14
CA ALA A 1043 -2.83 -68.19 -79.69
C ALA A 1043 -2.44 -69.59 -79.16
N THR A 1044 -2.05 -70.54 -80.02
CA THR A 1044 -1.57 -71.86 -79.60
C THR A 1044 -0.05 -71.94 -79.77
N ALA A 1045 0.67 -72.15 -78.66
CA ALA A 1045 2.13 -72.30 -78.66
C ALA A 1045 2.58 -73.41 -79.65
N GLY A 1046 3.57 -73.09 -80.48
CA GLY A 1046 4.13 -74.01 -81.48
C GLY A 1046 3.26 -74.21 -82.73
N GLN A 1047 2.12 -73.52 -82.85
CA GLN A 1047 1.31 -73.56 -84.08
C GLN A 1047 2.12 -72.99 -85.25
N ALA A 1048 2.26 -73.77 -86.32
CA ALA A 1048 3.05 -73.37 -87.49
C ALA A 1048 2.37 -72.22 -88.26
N ILE A 1049 3.19 -71.29 -88.74
CA ILE A 1049 2.78 -70.26 -89.69
C ILE A 1049 2.47 -70.94 -91.03
N THR A 1050 1.30 -70.63 -91.59
CA THR A 1050 0.76 -71.24 -92.82
C THR A 1050 0.62 -70.24 -93.97
N GLY A 1051 0.81 -68.95 -93.71
CA GLY A 1051 0.76 -67.88 -94.70
C GLY A 1051 1.18 -66.53 -94.12
N PRO A 1052 1.13 -65.45 -94.92
CA PRO A 1052 1.42 -64.09 -94.45
C PRO A 1052 0.40 -63.63 -93.40
N ALA A 1053 0.71 -62.52 -92.73
CA ALA A 1053 -0.09 -61.89 -91.68
C ALA A 1053 -0.35 -62.78 -90.46
N GLN A 1054 0.61 -63.61 -90.08
CA GLN A 1054 0.51 -64.47 -88.91
C GLN A 1054 1.66 -64.20 -87.93
N LEU A 1055 1.30 -64.06 -86.67
CA LEU A 1055 2.22 -64.15 -85.53
C LEU A 1055 1.96 -65.45 -84.82
N ASN A 1056 3.00 -66.25 -84.60
CA ASN A 1056 2.93 -67.37 -83.68
C ASN A 1056 3.88 -67.14 -82.51
N TYR A 1057 3.85 -68.04 -81.55
CA TYR A 1057 4.87 -68.08 -80.52
C TYR A 1057 5.21 -69.52 -80.16
N HIS A 1058 6.39 -69.73 -79.60
CA HIS A 1058 6.86 -71.01 -79.11
C HIS A 1058 7.84 -70.83 -77.97
N TYR A 1059 8.17 -71.91 -77.27
CA TYR A 1059 9.14 -71.88 -76.19
C TYR A 1059 10.49 -72.39 -76.69
N GLU A 1060 11.54 -71.64 -76.35
CA GLU A 1060 12.92 -71.99 -76.65
C GLU A 1060 13.79 -71.83 -75.40
N THR A 1061 14.71 -72.74 -75.15
CA THR A 1061 15.72 -72.58 -74.08
C THR A 1061 17.08 -72.29 -74.70
N VAL A 1062 17.62 -71.11 -74.42
CA VAL A 1062 18.95 -70.69 -74.88
C VAL A 1062 19.85 -70.51 -73.66
N LYS A 1063 20.95 -71.27 -73.60
CA LYS A 1063 21.94 -71.22 -72.49
C LYS A 1063 21.32 -71.37 -71.08
N GLY A 1064 20.24 -72.15 -70.95
CA GLY A 1064 19.59 -72.42 -69.66
C GLY A 1064 18.53 -71.41 -69.23
N VAL A 1065 18.27 -70.38 -70.03
CA VAL A 1065 17.16 -69.44 -69.84
C VAL A 1065 16.05 -69.79 -70.83
N GLU A 1066 14.82 -69.92 -70.31
CA GLU A 1066 13.62 -70.15 -71.12
C GLU A 1066 13.11 -68.83 -71.68
N TYR A 1067 12.77 -68.82 -72.96
CA TYR A 1067 12.19 -67.69 -73.67
C TYR A 1067 10.88 -68.11 -74.33
N THR A 1068 9.91 -67.22 -74.26
CA THR A 1068 8.72 -67.24 -75.11
C THR A 1068 9.04 -66.43 -76.36
N VAL A 1069 9.25 -67.10 -77.48
CA VAL A 1069 9.68 -66.51 -78.74
C VAL A 1069 8.48 -66.31 -79.64
N ILE A 1070 8.12 -65.06 -79.87
CA ILE A 1070 7.12 -64.63 -80.83
C ILE A 1070 7.80 -64.58 -82.19
N ALA A 1071 7.17 -65.09 -83.25
CA ALA A 1071 7.69 -65.01 -84.60
C ALA A 1071 6.61 -64.52 -85.57
N GLY A 1072 6.96 -63.54 -86.41
CA GLY A 1072 6.04 -62.91 -87.36
C GLY A 1072 6.42 -63.21 -88.80
N ASN A 1073 5.40 -63.41 -89.64
CA ASN A 1073 5.56 -63.61 -91.08
C ASN A 1073 4.73 -62.60 -91.88
N THR A 1074 5.40 -61.82 -92.71
CA THR A 1074 4.83 -60.89 -93.69
C THR A 1074 4.89 -61.45 -95.12
N GLY A 1075 5.68 -62.51 -95.34
CA GLY A 1075 5.99 -63.12 -96.62
C GLY A 1075 5.01 -64.18 -97.13
N LEU A 1076 5.04 -64.48 -98.44
CA LEU A 1076 4.35 -65.65 -99.04
C LEU A 1076 5.02 -66.99 -98.71
N VAL A 1077 6.19 -66.97 -98.06
CA VAL A 1077 6.90 -68.16 -97.56
C VAL A 1077 6.49 -68.45 -96.12
N THR A 1078 6.67 -69.68 -95.63
CA THR A 1078 6.27 -70.09 -94.28
C THR A 1078 7.36 -69.89 -93.21
N LEU A 1079 8.40 -69.09 -93.51
CA LEU A 1079 9.49 -68.78 -92.59
C LEU A 1079 9.23 -67.42 -91.95
N PRO A 1080 9.50 -67.22 -90.65
CA PRO A 1080 9.33 -65.91 -90.02
C PRO A 1080 10.41 -64.92 -90.51
N GLU A 1081 10.03 -63.64 -90.63
CA GLU A 1081 10.95 -62.53 -90.98
C GLU A 1081 11.50 -61.79 -89.75
N PHE A 1082 10.85 -61.89 -88.59
CA PHE A 1082 11.36 -61.37 -87.32
C PHE A 1082 10.95 -62.25 -86.14
N GLN A 1083 11.69 -62.19 -85.04
CA GLN A 1083 11.34 -62.84 -83.78
C GLN A 1083 11.51 -61.87 -82.62
N ILE A 1084 10.69 -61.97 -81.58
CA ILE A 1084 10.85 -61.21 -80.32
C ILE A 1084 10.90 -62.23 -79.19
N ALA A 1085 11.87 -62.13 -78.29
CA ALA A 1085 11.99 -63.03 -77.17
C ALA A 1085 11.55 -62.38 -75.87
N LEU A 1086 10.59 -62.97 -75.19
CA LEU A 1086 10.25 -62.63 -73.81
C LEU A 1086 10.98 -63.60 -72.89
N GLN A 1087 11.77 -63.09 -71.96
CA GLN A 1087 12.41 -63.94 -70.97
C GLN A 1087 11.35 -64.53 -70.05
N GLY A 1088 11.34 -65.86 -69.90
CA GLY A 1088 10.34 -66.60 -69.12
C GLY A 1088 9.27 -67.31 -69.96
N HIS A 1089 8.40 -68.04 -69.26
CA HIS A 1089 7.32 -68.83 -69.83
C HIS A 1089 6.00 -68.05 -69.79
N HIS A 1090 5.63 -67.45 -70.92
CA HIS A 1090 4.46 -66.57 -71.05
C HIS A 1090 3.39 -67.22 -71.90
N VAL A 1091 2.16 -67.29 -71.39
CA VAL A 1091 1.00 -67.74 -72.16
C VAL A 1091 0.35 -66.51 -72.79
N LEU A 1092 0.71 -66.24 -74.04
CA LEU A 1092 0.30 -65.02 -74.74
C LEU A 1092 -1.11 -65.11 -75.32
N THR A 1093 -1.79 -63.97 -75.34
CA THR A 1093 -3.13 -63.74 -75.88
C THR A 1093 -3.12 -62.56 -76.84
N ALA A 1094 -4.19 -62.37 -77.62
CA ALA A 1094 -4.28 -61.22 -78.52
C ALA A 1094 -4.26 -59.85 -77.79
N SER A 1095 -4.59 -59.79 -76.49
CA SER A 1095 -4.57 -58.53 -75.72
C SER A 1095 -3.17 -58.11 -75.24
N ASP A 1096 -2.19 -59.00 -75.33
CA ASP A 1096 -0.79 -58.70 -75.04
C ASP A 1096 -0.11 -57.96 -76.21
N PHE A 1097 -0.83 -57.77 -77.31
CA PHE A 1097 -0.33 -57.14 -78.53
C PHE A 1097 -1.15 -55.92 -78.92
N VAL A 1098 -0.48 -54.97 -79.57
CA VAL A 1098 -1.10 -53.98 -80.45
C VAL A 1098 -0.86 -54.47 -81.87
N LEU A 1099 -1.92 -54.93 -82.56
CA LEU A 1099 -1.88 -55.68 -83.82
C LEU A 1099 -2.37 -54.88 -85.03
#